data_AF-A0A2H3GTE8-F1
#
_entry.id   AF-A0A2H3GTE8-F1
#
_cell.length_a   1.000
_cell.length_b   1.000
_cell.length_c   1.000
_cell.angle_alpha   90.00
_cell.angle_beta   90.00
_cell.angle_gamma   90.00
#
_symmetry.space_group_name_H-M   'P 1'
#
loop_
_entity.id
_entity.type
_entity.pdbx_description
1 polymer ?
#
loop_
_entity_poly.entity_id
_entity_poly.type
_entity_poly.pdbx_seq_one_letter_code
_entity_poly.pdbx_strand_id
1 'polypeptide(L)'
;MAKTNEDLLRRPLYLYDLPAEVLDTLVLKSDTDAEAEAIAAAEATKTSSFESASSSDSNLVGTQACSLCGLTFTTVIDQRGHLKSDFHHYNLKQKLRGQKPVSEAEFEKLVGNLDESLSGSDSDESEEEEEDGRQDSTLTALLKKQARLADKANDSTGDDDDETAGKPGRGKPPLVWFSSPLLPEKTYFGMYRAILTGEEQRNQDLVEVLKKKQVEPISMPKIPKEGALPEVAYRGPHIFLCMIGGGHFAAMVVSLAPRSNKNGTTMNREATVLAHKTFHRYTTRRKQGGSQSANDNAKGAAHSAGSSLRRYNEQALVEDVRTLLQDWKALIDTSELLFIRATGVTNRRTLFGPYEGQVLKHNDTRLRGFPFSTRRATQNELMRSFIELTRLKVREIEPVQEQKKDSGSATPTKTSTKPSKPKLTEEEETALLHTSQLQAFVRRSKVPALLSYLKNNNISADFEFQPVEHNHHAPRPLHLAAAQNAAPLVLGLLVRGGADPTIRNNDGKTPFELAGERSTRDAFRVARSELGESKWSWDDAKVPPAMTKAEADKRDEREKKEASDKEAERRRAEEERLQVEGPKVSEGRKQKGNALAAGLKKTPQERREAEERGLTPEMRMRLERERRARAAEERLRRMQGGG
;
A
#
# COMPACT_ATOMS: atom_id res chain seq x y z
N MET A 1 32.42 -15.90 -30.30
CA MET A 1 31.10 -16.50 -30.01
C MET A 1 30.95 -16.72 -28.50
N ALA A 2 31.19 -17.89 -27.90
CA ALA A 2 30.89 -18.10 -26.46
C ALA A 2 31.36 -16.98 -25.50
N LYS A 3 32.65 -16.60 -25.51
CA LYS A 3 33.19 -15.51 -24.66
C LYS A 3 32.57 -14.13 -24.93
N THR A 4 32.21 -13.81 -26.17
CA THR A 4 31.56 -12.52 -26.50
C THR A 4 30.12 -12.48 -25.99
N ASN A 5 29.41 -13.60 -26.01
CA ASN A 5 28.03 -13.68 -25.51
C ASN A 5 27.98 -13.53 -23.97
N GLU A 6 28.93 -14.10 -23.22
CA GLU A 6 29.02 -13.86 -21.77
C GLU A 6 29.24 -12.37 -21.43
N ASP A 7 30.12 -11.68 -22.15
CA ASP A 7 30.42 -10.28 -21.88
C ASP A 7 29.31 -9.31 -22.32
N LEU A 8 28.44 -9.72 -23.27
CA LEU A 8 27.17 -9.04 -23.53
C LEU A 8 26.21 -9.18 -22.34
N LEU A 9 26.07 -10.38 -21.77
CA LEU A 9 25.15 -10.65 -20.65
C LEU A 9 25.62 -10.06 -19.31
N ARG A 10 26.93 -9.81 -19.16
CA ARG A 10 27.49 -9.07 -18.01
C ARG A 10 27.18 -7.57 -18.05
N ARG A 11 26.79 -7.00 -19.20
CA ARG A 11 26.50 -5.57 -19.36
C ARG A 11 25.00 -5.28 -19.12
N PRO A 12 24.64 -4.14 -18.49
CA PRO A 12 23.25 -3.74 -18.37
C PRO A 12 22.72 -3.24 -19.73
N LEU A 13 21.97 -4.08 -20.44
CA LEU A 13 21.31 -3.73 -21.70
C LEU A 13 20.20 -2.69 -21.47
N TYR A 14 20.32 -1.53 -22.13
CA TYR A 14 19.39 -0.40 -22.04
C TYR A 14 18.48 -0.37 -23.27
N LEU A 15 17.16 -0.26 -23.06
CA LEU A 15 16.14 -0.54 -24.07
C LEU A 15 16.22 0.33 -25.34
N TYR A 16 16.70 1.57 -25.21
CA TYR A 16 16.78 2.56 -26.29
C TYR A 16 18.20 2.69 -26.88
N ASP A 17 19.16 1.85 -26.44
CA ASP A 17 20.54 1.74 -26.94
C ASP A 17 21.00 0.29 -26.78
N LEU A 18 20.35 -0.60 -27.54
CA LEU A 18 20.65 -2.03 -27.61
C LEU A 18 21.68 -2.29 -28.73
N PRO A 19 22.64 -3.21 -28.52
CA PRO A 19 23.56 -3.62 -29.59
C PRO A 19 22.79 -4.22 -30.78
N ALA A 20 23.21 -3.90 -32.01
CA ALA A 20 22.62 -4.44 -33.24
C ALA A 20 22.58 -5.99 -33.24
N GLU A 21 23.64 -6.62 -32.75
CA GLU A 21 23.74 -8.08 -32.54
C GLU A 21 22.56 -8.64 -31.73
N VAL A 22 22.07 -7.90 -30.72
CA VAL A 22 20.89 -8.28 -29.94
C VAL A 22 19.62 -7.94 -30.72
N LEU A 23 19.48 -6.72 -31.23
CA LEU A 23 18.27 -6.25 -31.93
C LEU A 23 17.88 -7.11 -33.13
N ASP A 24 18.85 -7.59 -33.91
CA ASP A 24 18.61 -8.42 -35.09
C ASP A 24 18.42 -9.91 -34.78
N THR A 25 18.63 -10.31 -33.52
CA THR A 25 18.44 -11.71 -33.07
C THR A 25 17.28 -11.89 -32.09
N LEU A 26 16.54 -10.84 -31.73
CA LEU A 26 15.34 -10.93 -30.89
C LEU A 26 14.17 -11.55 -31.65
N VAL A 27 13.55 -12.56 -31.05
CA VAL A 27 12.27 -13.17 -31.50
C VAL A 27 11.29 -13.15 -30.33
N LEU A 28 10.04 -12.75 -30.58
CA LEU A 28 8.98 -12.71 -29.56
C LEU A 28 8.59 -14.15 -29.14
N LYS A 29 8.60 -14.48 -27.84
CA LYS A 29 7.96 -15.72 -27.34
C LYS A 29 6.45 -15.51 -27.34
N SER A 30 5.71 -16.45 -27.94
CA SER A 30 4.25 -16.45 -27.99
C SER A 30 3.64 -16.37 -26.59
N ASP A 31 2.67 -15.46 -26.42
CA ASP A 31 2.00 -15.28 -25.12
C ASP A 31 1.27 -16.56 -24.65
N THR A 32 0.89 -17.49 -25.53
CA THR A 32 0.30 -18.79 -25.17
C THR A 32 1.19 -19.63 -24.25
N ASP A 33 2.49 -19.67 -24.55
CA ASP A 33 3.45 -20.50 -23.82
C ASP A 33 3.83 -19.81 -22.50
N ALA A 34 3.95 -18.48 -22.55
CA ALA A 34 4.22 -17.65 -21.39
C ALA A 34 3.01 -17.58 -20.42
N GLU A 35 1.78 -17.64 -20.94
CA GLU A 35 0.58 -17.80 -20.13
C GLU A 35 0.55 -19.19 -19.50
N ALA A 36 0.71 -20.30 -20.24
CA ALA A 36 0.71 -21.64 -19.66
C ALA A 36 1.74 -21.78 -18.51
N GLU A 37 2.98 -21.32 -18.72
CA GLU A 37 4.05 -21.33 -17.71
C GLU A 37 3.78 -20.39 -16.53
N ALA A 38 3.32 -19.16 -16.76
CA ALA A 38 3.06 -18.19 -15.68
C ALA A 38 1.77 -18.50 -14.89
N ILE A 39 0.79 -19.13 -15.53
CA ILE A 39 -0.43 -19.65 -14.91
C ILE A 39 -0.07 -20.79 -13.98
N ALA A 40 0.69 -21.80 -14.45
CA ALA A 40 1.17 -22.89 -13.60
C ALA A 40 1.96 -22.38 -12.38
N ALA A 41 2.85 -21.38 -12.58
CA ALA A 41 3.61 -20.77 -11.50
C ALA A 41 2.76 -19.96 -10.49
N ALA A 42 1.55 -19.53 -10.85
CA ALA A 42 0.63 -18.80 -9.97
C ALA A 42 -0.40 -19.73 -9.29
N GLU A 43 -0.94 -20.70 -10.02
CA GLU A 43 -1.99 -21.60 -9.55
C GLU A 43 -1.44 -22.71 -8.61
N ALA A 44 -0.13 -22.97 -8.65
CA ALA A 44 0.57 -23.82 -7.67
C ALA A 44 0.47 -23.33 -6.20
N THR A 45 -0.15 -22.17 -5.94
CA THR A 45 -0.40 -21.64 -4.58
C THR A 45 -1.86 -21.80 -4.12
N LYS A 46 -2.81 -22.17 -4.99
CA LYS A 46 -4.24 -22.35 -4.65
C LYS A 46 -4.99 -23.27 -5.63
N THR A 47 -5.10 -24.57 -5.33
CA THR A 47 -6.36 -25.20 -4.82
C THR A 47 -6.28 -26.74 -4.84
N SER A 48 -6.62 -27.35 -3.71
CA SER A 48 -7.51 -28.52 -3.60
C SER A 48 -8.46 -28.20 -2.43
N SER A 49 -9.70 -28.67 -2.35
CA SER A 49 -10.56 -29.55 -3.16
C SER A 49 -11.99 -28.94 -3.15
N PHE A 50 -13.00 -29.34 -3.94
CA PHE A 50 -13.45 -30.69 -4.29
C PHE A 50 -14.21 -30.73 -5.63
N GLU A 51 -14.03 -31.84 -6.34
CA GLU A 51 -15.00 -32.47 -7.27
C GLU A 51 -16.13 -33.16 -6.46
N SER A 52 -17.26 -33.60 -6.99
CA SER A 52 -18.06 -33.28 -8.18
C SER A 52 -19.40 -34.03 -8.02
N ALA A 53 -20.50 -33.53 -8.59
CA ALA A 53 -21.75 -34.28 -8.71
C ALA A 53 -22.39 -34.02 -10.08
N SER A 54 -22.72 -35.10 -10.80
CA SER A 54 -23.12 -35.05 -12.21
C SER A 54 -24.58 -34.69 -12.43
N SER A 55 -24.85 -34.01 -13.54
CA SER A 55 -26.20 -33.78 -14.08
C SER A 55 -26.91 -35.08 -14.46
N SER A 56 -28.20 -35.19 -14.13
CA SER A 56 -29.12 -36.17 -14.73
C SER A 56 -30.51 -35.55 -14.90
N ASP A 57 -30.94 -35.33 -16.14
CA ASP A 57 -32.30 -34.85 -16.43
C ASP A 57 -33.34 -35.88 -16.01
N SER A 58 -34.31 -35.47 -15.18
CA SER A 58 -35.57 -36.20 -15.00
C SER A 58 -36.71 -35.26 -14.61
N ASN A 59 -37.80 -35.29 -15.38
CA ASN A 59 -39.02 -34.56 -15.06
C ASN A 59 -39.76 -35.24 -13.90
N LEU A 60 -39.71 -34.65 -12.71
CA LEU A 60 -40.46 -35.11 -11.53
C LEU A 60 -41.35 -34.01 -10.96
N VAL A 61 -42.59 -33.96 -11.43
CA VAL A 61 -43.64 -33.06 -10.90
C VAL A 61 -44.19 -33.63 -9.59
N GLY A 62 -43.43 -33.45 -8.51
CA GLY A 62 -43.87 -33.76 -7.15
C GLY A 62 -44.72 -32.63 -6.56
N THR A 63 -45.85 -32.95 -5.93
CA THR A 63 -46.75 -31.96 -5.31
C THR A 63 -46.13 -31.19 -4.15
N GLN A 64 -45.03 -31.67 -3.58
CA GLN A 64 -44.29 -31.07 -2.47
C GLN A 64 -42.95 -30.42 -2.91
N ALA A 65 -42.83 -30.01 -4.17
CA ALA A 65 -41.66 -29.28 -4.69
C ALA A 65 -41.96 -27.80 -4.97
N CYS A 66 -40.92 -26.98 -5.10
CA CYS A 66 -40.97 -25.63 -5.66
C CYS A 66 -40.16 -25.57 -6.96
N SER A 67 -40.84 -25.62 -8.10
CA SER A 67 -40.23 -25.55 -9.44
C SER A 67 -39.56 -24.21 -9.77
N LEU A 68 -39.69 -23.20 -8.90
CA LEU A 68 -39.07 -21.88 -9.05
C LEU A 68 -37.73 -21.76 -8.31
N CYS A 69 -37.57 -22.45 -7.17
CA CYS A 69 -36.33 -22.46 -6.38
C CYS A 69 -35.56 -23.79 -6.45
N GLY A 70 -36.10 -24.82 -7.11
CA GLY A 70 -35.49 -26.14 -7.24
C GLY A 70 -35.56 -27.02 -5.99
N LEU A 71 -36.24 -26.56 -4.93
CA LEU A 71 -36.30 -27.25 -3.63
C LEU A 71 -37.43 -28.29 -3.57
N THR A 72 -37.16 -29.41 -2.89
CA THR A 72 -38.12 -30.45 -2.54
C THR A 72 -38.35 -30.45 -1.02
N PHE A 73 -39.62 -30.56 -0.60
CA PHE A 73 -40.01 -30.51 0.81
C PHE A 73 -40.54 -31.86 1.29
N THR A 74 -40.28 -32.17 2.56
CA THR A 74 -40.78 -33.36 3.25
C THR A 74 -42.21 -33.22 3.75
N THR A 75 -42.70 -31.98 3.94
CA THR A 75 -44.11 -31.71 4.24
C THR A 75 -44.66 -30.51 3.46
N VAL A 76 -45.99 -30.50 3.31
CA VAL A 76 -46.76 -29.36 2.76
C VAL A 76 -46.70 -28.13 3.68
N ILE A 77 -46.37 -28.29 4.96
CA ILE A 77 -46.19 -27.16 5.89
C ILE A 77 -44.88 -26.43 5.56
N ASP A 78 -43.79 -27.18 5.37
CA ASP A 78 -42.48 -26.61 5.00
C ASP A 78 -42.52 -25.96 3.62
N GLN A 79 -43.21 -26.58 2.66
CA GLN A 79 -43.48 -25.97 1.35
C GLN A 79 -44.23 -24.64 1.48
N ARG A 80 -45.26 -24.56 2.34
CA ARG A 80 -46.01 -23.31 2.62
C ARG A 80 -45.19 -22.28 3.40
N GLY A 81 -44.22 -22.71 4.21
CA GLY A 81 -43.24 -21.85 4.87
C GLY A 81 -42.28 -21.24 3.85
N HIS A 82 -41.69 -22.07 2.99
CA HIS A 82 -40.81 -21.64 1.90
C HIS A 82 -41.51 -20.64 0.96
N LEU A 83 -42.76 -20.90 0.55
CA LEU A 83 -43.52 -19.98 -0.31
C LEU A 83 -43.72 -18.56 0.29
N LYS A 84 -43.52 -18.39 1.61
CA LYS A 84 -43.55 -17.09 2.31
C LYS A 84 -42.16 -16.52 2.64
N SER A 85 -41.09 -17.26 2.35
CA SER A 85 -39.72 -16.87 2.69
C SER A 85 -39.18 -15.78 1.76
N ASP A 86 -38.31 -14.91 2.29
CA ASP A 86 -37.60 -13.90 1.50
C ASP A 86 -36.87 -14.51 0.30
N PHE A 87 -36.29 -15.71 0.46
CA PHE A 87 -35.63 -16.45 -0.62
C PHE A 87 -36.57 -16.77 -1.79
N HIS A 88 -37.79 -17.26 -1.48
CA HIS A 88 -38.80 -17.54 -2.51
C HIS A 88 -39.31 -16.25 -3.16
N HIS A 89 -39.66 -15.25 -2.37
CA HIS A 89 -40.13 -13.95 -2.86
C HIS A 89 -39.05 -13.23 -3.70
N TYR A 90 -37.78 -13.35 -3.34
CA TYR A 90 -36.65 -12.79 -4.09
C TYR A 90 -36.48 -13.49 -5.44
N ASN A 91 -36.44 -14.82 -5.47
CA ASN A 91 -36.37 -15.57 -6.72
C ASN A 91 -37.61 -15.37 -7.61
N LEU A 92 -38.79 -15.17 -7.02
CA LEU A 92 -40.02 -14.82 -7.74
C LEU A 92 -39.90 -13.42 -8.37
N LYS A 93 -39.49 -12.40 -7.59
CA LYS A 93 -39.24 -11.03 -8.08
C LYS A 93 -38.11 -11.00 -9.14
N GLN A 94 -37.08 -11.85 -9.05
CA GLN A 94 -36.05 -12.01 -10.11
C GLN A 94 -36.59 -12.68 -11.38
N LYS A 95 -37.37 -13.77 -11.27
CA LYS A 95 -37.96 -14.46 -12.43
C LYS A 95 -38.93 -13.55 -13.19
N LEU A 96 -39.71 -12.72 -12.48
CA LEU A 96 -40.55 -11.67 -13.07
C LEU A 96 -39.75 -10.59 -13.81
N ARG A 97 -38.48 -10.37 -13.43
CA ARG A 97 -37.52 -9.49 -14.12
C ARG A 97 -36.69 -10.22 -15.20
N GLY A 98 -37.06 -11.45 -15.56
CA GLY A 98 -36.33 -12.25 -16.57
C GLY A 98 -34.95 -12.75 -16.13
N GLN A 99 -34.56 -12.56 -14.86
CA GLN A 99 -33.27 -12.96 -14.33
C GLN A 99 -33.30 -14.41 -13.82
N LYS A 100 -32.14 -15.08 -13.82
CA LYS A 100 -32.03 -16.46 -13.35
C LYS A 100 -32.29 -16.53 -11.83
N PRO A 101 -33.04 -17.53 -11.33
CA PRO A 101 -33.14 -17.77 -9.90
C PRO A 101 -31.78 -18.13 -9.31
N VAL A 102 -31.58 -17.75 -8.05
CA VAL A 102 -30.33 -17.85 -7.29
C VAL A 102 -30.46 -18.97 -6.25
N SER A 103 -29.38 -19.67 -5.94
CA SER A 103 -29.39 -20.76 -4.95
C SER A 103 -29.39 -20.24 -3.50
N GLU A 104 -29.78 -21.10 -2.56
CA GLU A 104 -29.87 -20.75 -1.14
C GLU A 104 -28.52 -20.28 -0.57
N ALA A 105 -27.44 -21.01 -0.85
CA ALA A 105 -26.07 -20.66 -0.46
C ALA A 105 -25.46 -19.45 -1.21
N GLU A 106 -26.16 -18.89 -2.19
CA GLU A 106 -25.84 -17.60 -2.82
C GLU A 106 -26.70 -16.47 -2.21
N PHE A 107 -27.96 -16.76 -1.87
CA PHE A 107 -28.85 -15.85 -1.16
C PHE A 107 -28.33 -15.52 0.25
N GLU A 108 -27.85 -16.52 1.01
CA GLU A 108 -27.17 -16.29 2.30
C GLU A 108 -25.96 -15.35 2.16
N LYS A 109 -25.18 -15.50 1.09
CA LYS A 109 -24.05 -14.60 0.78
C LYS A 109 -24.53 -13.21 0.42
N LEU A 110 -25.61 -13.06 -0.34
CA LEU A 110 -26.21 -11.76 -0.66
C LEU A 110 -26.70 -11.02 0.60
N VAL A 111 -27.32 -11.75 1.54
CA VAL A 111 -27.75 -11.23 2.85
C VAL A 111 -26.55 -10.87 3.74
N GLY A 112 -25.55 -11.74 3.88
CA GLY A 112 -24.34 -11.44 4.67
C GLY A 112 -23.57 -10.22 4.14
N ASN A 113 -23.42 -10.09 2.81
CA ASN A 113 -22.85 -8.91 2.16
C ASN A 113 -23.74 -7.65 2.27
N LEU A 114 -25.01 -7.78 2.68
CA LEU A 114 -25.87 -6.63 2.99
C LEU A 114 -25.66 -6.17 4.43
N ASP A 115 -25.56 -7.11 5.38
CA ASP A 115 -25.35 -6.81 6.81
C ASP A 115 -23.96 -6.18 7.05
N GLU A 116 -22.91 -6.68 6.39
CA GLU A 116 -21.59 -6.03 6.34
C GLU A 116 -21.63 -4.63 5.70
N SER A 117 -22.62 -4.33 4.84
CA SER A 117 -22.82 -2.98 4.29
C SER A 117 -23.56 -2.06 5.27
N LEU A 118 -24.59 -2.55 5.96
CA LEU A 118 -25.48 -1.77 6.84
C LEU A 118 -24.81 -1.37 8.16
N SER A 119 -23.85 -2.16 8.65
CA SER A 119 -23.01 -1.74 9.80
C SER A 119 -22.05 -0.58 9.46
N GLY A 120 -22.00 -0.15 8.19
CA GLY A 120 -21.01 0.74 7.60
C GLY A 120 -21.45 2.19 7.32
N SER A 121 -22.26 2.79 8.18
CA SER A 121 -22.83 4.17 8.09
C SER A 121 -23.96 4.35 7.06
N ASP A 122 -25.14 4.69 7.59
CA ASP A 122 -26.19 5.40 6.86
C ASP A 122 -26.64 6.59 7.74
N SER A 123 -26.88 7.76 7.15
CA SER A 123 -27.25 9.00 7.86
C SER A 123 -27.82 10.04 6.89
N ASP A 124 -29.15 10.17 6.94
CA ASP A 124 -30.01 11.19 6.32
C ASP A 124 -29.91 11.42 4.80
N GLU A 125 -30.89 10.86 4.08
CA GLU A 125 -31.72 11.60 3.13
C GLU A 125 -33.19 11.27 3.43
N SER A 126 -34.06 12.28 3.50
CA SER A 126 -35.39 12.19 4.10
C SER A 126 -36.51 12.63 3.15
N GLU A 127 -37.43 11.71 2.83
CA GLU A 127 -38.74 12.02 2.23
C GLU A 127 -39.83 11.16 2.92
N GLU A 128 -41.05 11.69 2.99
CA GLU A 128 -42.19 11.10 3.70
C GLU A 128 -43.12 10.37 2.70
N GLU A 129 -43.57 9.15 3.01
CA GLU A 129 -44.84 8.58 2.52
C GLU A 129 -45.30 7.40 3.42
N GLU A 130 -46.53 6.91 3.21
CA GLU A 130 -47.38 6.33 4.27
C GLU A 130 -47.24 4.81 4.58
N GLU A 131 -48.07 4.35 5.52
CA GLU A 131 -47.97 3.10 6.29
C GLU A 131 -48.59 1.85 5.63
N ASP A 132 -47.78 0.81 5.34
CA ASP A 132 -48.15 -0.62 5.52
C ASP A 132 -46.90 -1.54 5.50
N GLY A 133 -47.05 -2.82 5.85
CA GLY A 133 -46.20 -3.90 5.33
C GLY A 133 -44.83 -4.11 5.99
N ARG A 134 -44.79 -4.37 7.31
CA ARG A 134 -43.58 -4.49 8.15
C ARG A 134 -42.64 -5.71 7.88
N GLN A 135 -42.51 -6.17 6.62
CA GLN A 135 -41.72 -7.36 6.24
C GLN A 135 -40.76 -7.20 5.04
N ASP A 136 -40.93 -6.22 4.13
CA ASP A 136 -40.18 -6.22 2.85
C ASP A 136 -38.78 -5.55 2.93
N SER A 137 -38.19 -5.31 4.12
CA SER A 137 -37.00 -4.45 4.28
C SER A 137 -35.70 -5.04 3.73
N THR A 138 -35.34 -6.27 4.12
CA THR A 138 -34.19 -7.04 3.59
C THR A 138 -34.28 -7.20 2.08
N LEU A 139 -35.46 -7.57 1.59
CA LEU A 139 -35.70 -7.91 0.21
C LEU A 139 -35.74 -6.65 -0.68
N THR A 140 -36.36 -5.56 -0.22
CA THR A 140 -36.32 -4.25 -0.89
C THR A 140 -34.90 -3.68 -0.91
N ALA A 141 -34.10 -3.84 0.15
CA ALA A 141 -32.70 -3.42 0.16
C ALA A 141 -31.85 -4.21 -0.86
N LEU A 142 -32.02 -5.54 -0.95
CA LEU A 142 -31.37 -6.35 -2.00
C LEU A 142 -31.79 -5.91 -3.41
N LEU A 143 -33.09 -5.68 -3.64
CA LEU A 143 -33.60 -5.24 -4.94
C LEU A 143 -33.19 -3.81 -5.31
N LYS A 144 -33.04 -2.90 -4.34
CA LYS A 144 -32.51 -1.53 -4.54
C LYS A 144 -31.00 -1.55 -4.81
N LYS A 145 -30.26 -2.48 -4.20
CA LYS A 145 -28.84 -2.77 -4.49
C LYS A 145 -28.66 -3.38 -5.89
N GLN A 146 -29.54 -4.30 -6.31
CA GLN A 146 -29.57 -4.81 -7.69
C GLN A 146 -30.01 -3.76 -8.71
N ALA A 147 -31.02 -2.93 -8.42
CA ALA A 147 -31.45 -1.85 -9.32
C ALA A 147 -30.30 -0.89 -9.61
N ARG A 148 -29.62 -0.36 -8.57
CA ARG A 148 -28.42 0.49 -8.72
C ARG A 148 -27.26 -0.18 -9.47
N LEU A 149 -27.23 -1.52 -9.60
CA LEU A 149 -26.28 -2.26 -10.42
C LEU A 149 -26.77 -2.49 -11.85
N ALA A 150 -28.09 -2.55 -12.06
CA ALA A 150 -28.74 -2.70 -13.36
C ALA A 150 -28.86 -1.37 -14.11
N ASP A 151 -29.21 -0.26 -13.42
CA ASP A 151 -29.19 1.09 -14.00
C ASP A 151 -27.78 1.40 -14.54
N LYS A 152 -26.75 1.06 -13.74
CA LYS A 152 -25.33 1.14 -14.10
C LYS A 152 -24.86 0.14 -15.18
N ALA A 153 -25.76 -0.69 -15.70
CA ALA A 153 -25.54 -1.56 -16.86
C ALA A 153 -26.48 -1.23 -18.04
N ASN A 154 -27.53 -0.44 -17.81
CA ASN A 154 -28.54 -0.05 -18.81
C ASN A 154 -28.34 1.40 -19.31
N ASP A 155 -27.53 2.20 -18.61
CA ASP A 155 -26.89 3.44 -19.08
C ASP A 155 -25.75 3.17 -20.11
N SER A 156 -25.87 2.06 -20.86
CA SER A 156 -24.86 1.47 -21.74
C SER A 156 -25.34 1.35 -23.20
N THR A 157 -26.39 2.08 -23.55
CA THR A 157 -26.94 2.19 -24.92
C THR A 157 -27.35 3.64 -25.14
N GLY A 158 -26.37 4.53 -25.42
CA GLY A 158 -26.63 5.98 -25.41
C GLY A 158 -25.59 6.91 -26.03
N ASP A 159 -24.30 6.55 -26.06
CA ASP A 159 -23.28 7.19 -26.92
C ASP A 159 -22.05 6.27 -27.03
N ASP A 160 -21.79 5.69 -28.21
CA ASP A 160 -20.71 4.73 -28.43
C ASP A 160 -19.42 5.43 -28.92
N ASP A 161 -18.41 5.52 -28.04
CA ASP A 161 -17.00 5.24 -28.39
C ASP A 161 -16.16 4.96 -27.11
N ASP A 162 -16.53 3.84 -26.50
CA ASP A 162 -15.88 3.06 -25.42
C ASP A 162 -14.49 2.51 -25.88
N GLU A 163 -13.49 2.08 -25.09
CA GLU A 163 -13.10 2.19 -23.68
C GLU A 163 -11.55 2.00 -23.60
N THR A 164 -10.96 2.02 -22.40
CA THR A 164 -10.18 0.84 -21.90
C THR A 164 -9.94 0.97 -20.39
N ALA A 165 -10.97 0.65 -19.60
CA ALA A 165 -11.02 0.76 -18.14
C ALA A 165 -11.73 -0.44 -17.45
N GLY A 166 -11.97 -1.53 -18.17
CA GLY A 166 -12.67 -2.73 -17.71
C GLY A 166 -12.23 -3.32 -16.37
N LYS A 167 -13.21 -3.99 -15.74
CA LYS A 167 -13.08 -4.73 -14.46
C LYS A 167 -11.97 -5.81 -14.54
N PRO A 168 -11.35 -6.19 -13.40
CA PRO A 168 -10.12 -6.99 -13.39
C PRO A 168 -10.33 -8.47 -13.77
N GLY A 169 -10.37 -8.75 -15.08
CA GLY A 169 -9.99 -10.05 -15.62
C GLY A 169 -8.49 -10.33 -15.42
N ARG A 170 -8.02 -11.51 -15.81
CA ARG A 170 -6.58 -11.86 -15.85
C ARG A 170 -5.86 -10.92 -16.83
N GLY A 171 -5.25 -9.86 -16.30
CA GLY A 171 -4.51 -8.89 -17.12
C GLY A 171 -3.25 -9.52 -17.72
N LYS A 172 -2.94 -9.14 -18.97
CA LYS A 172 -1.73 -9.60 -19.70
C LYS A 172 -0.47 -9.49 -18.81
N PRO A 173 0.46 -10.46 -18.86
CA PRO A 173 1.60 -10.50 -17.95
C PRO A 173 2.44 -9.21 -18.05
N PRO A 174 2.94 -8.66 -16.93
CA PRO A 174 3.59 -7.34 -16.90
C PRO A 174 4.90 -7.28 -17.68
N LEU A 175 5.48 -8.44 -18.02
CA LEU A 175 6.66 -8.61 -18.86
C LEU A 175 6.27 -9.25 -20.20
N VAL A 176 6.92 -8.80 -21.28
CA VAL A 176 7.02 -9.49 -22.56
C VAL A 176 8.32 -10.27 -22.57
N TRP A 177 8.31 -11.50 -23.09
CA TRP A 177 9.50 -12.35 -23.21
C TRP A 177 9.96 -12.47 -24.66
N PHE A 178 11.27 -12.39 -24.88
CA PHE A 178 11.91 -12.57 -26.16
C PHE A 178 12.99 -13.64 -26.03
N SER A 179 13.10 -14.53 -27.01
CA SER A 179 14.25 -15.41 -27.22
C SER A 179 15.29 -14.74 -28.11
N SER A 180 16.53 -15.25 -28.06
CA SER A 180 17.58 -14.93 -29.02
C SER A 180 18.60 -16.07 -29.05
N PRO A 181 19.13 -16.48 -30.22
CA PRO A 181 20.22 -17.45 -30.33
C PRO A 181 21.55 -16.99 -29.70
N LEU A 182 21.64 -15.75 -29.20
CA LEU A 182 22.79 -15.31 -28.38
C LEU A 182 22.70 -15.78 -26.93
N LEU A 183 21.51 -16.15 -26.45
CA LEU A 183 21.25 -16.62 -25.09
C LEU A 183 21.51 -18.14 -24.96
N PRO A 184 21.87 -18.63 -23.75
CA PRO A 184 21.80 -20.05 -23.44
C PRO A 184 20.37 -20.59 -23.60
N GLU A 185 20.25 -21.91 -23.74
CA GLU A 185 18.95 -22.59 -23.69
C GLU A 185 18.17 -22.21 -22.41
N LYS A 186 16.83 -22.24 -22.50
CA LYS A 186 15.90 -21.77 -21.45
C LYS A 186 16.04 -20.30 -21.00
N THR A 187 16.98 -19.53 -21.55
CA THR A 187 17.20 -18.13 -21.14
C THR A 187 16.49 -17.16 -22.07
N TYR A 188 15.80 -16.16 -21.50
CA TYR A 188 14.96 -15.20 -22.22
C TYR A 188 15.23 -13.76 -21.77
N PHE A 189 15.08 -12.81 -22.70
CA PHE A 189 15.05 -11.36 -22.41
C PHE A 189 13.64 -10.92 -22.01
N GLY A 190 13.53 -10.10 -20.96
CA GLY A 190 12.25 -9.59 -20.45
C GLY A 190 12.15 -8.06 -20.50
N MET A 191 11.09 -7.54 -21.12
CA MET A 191 10.75 -6.10 -21.17
C MET A 191 9.43 -5.82 -20.45
N TYR A 192 9.31 -4.72 -19.71
CA TYR A 192 8.03 -4.32 -19.11
C TYR A 192 7.03 -3.79 -20.15
N ARG A 193 5.82 -4.38 -20.26
CA ARG A 193 4.75 -3.88 -21.16
C ARG A 193 4.42 -2.40 -20.94
N ALA A 194 4.58 -1.92 -19.71
CA ALA A 194 4.28 -0.53 -19.33
C ALA A 194 5.15 0.52 -20.06
N ILE A 195 6.28 0.14 -20.68
CA ILE A 195 7.14 1.04 -21.47
C ILE A 195 6.64 1.27 -22.91
N LEU A 196 5.57 0.58 -23.30
CA LEU A 196 4.93 0.70 -24.61
C LEU A 196 3.70 1.63 -24.55
N THR A 197 3.47 2.38 -25.63
CA THR A 197 2.24 3.16 -25.84
C THR A 197 1.04 2.23 -26.06
N GLY A 198 -0.18 2.78 -26.01
CA GLY A 198 -1.41 1.99 -26.24
C GLY A 198 -1.50 1.42 -27.67
N GLU A 199 -0.87 2.07 -28.64
CA GLU A 199 -0.77 1.61 -30.02
C GLU A 199 0.30 0.51 -30.18
N GLU A 200 1.47 0.70 -29.57
CA GLU A 200 2.56 -0.28 -29.59
C GLU A 200 2.17 -1.61 -28.94
N GLN A 201 1.32 -1.59 -27.90
CA GLN A 201 0.76 -2.80 -27.28
C GLN A 201 -0.29 -3.54 -28.13
N ARG A 202 -0.78 -2.92 -29.22
CA ARG A 202 -1.69 -3.54 -30.20
C ARG A 202 -0.95 -4.10 -31.43
N ASN A 203 0.29 -3.69 -31.68
CA ASN A 203 1.09 -4.28 -32.75
C ASN A 203 1.46 -5.74 -32.41
N GLN A 204 1.38 -6.62 -33.39
CA GLN A 204 1.80 -8.02 -33.26
C GLN A 204 3.33 -8.15 -33.31
N ASP A 205 4.02 -7.30 -34.09
CA ASP A 205 5.48 -7.26 -34.12
C ASP A 205 6.03 -6.26 -33.09
N LEU A 206 6.31 -6.76 -31.89
CA LEU A 206 6.98 -6.00 -30.83
C LEU A 206 8.50 -5.83 -31.06
N VAL A 207 9.11 -6.58 -31.99
CA VAL A 207 10.54 -6.46 -32.32
C VAL A 207 10.75 -5.28 -33.26
N GLU A 208 9.87 -5.06 -34.23
CA GLU A 208 9.90 -3.87 -35.08
C GLU A 208 9.70 -2.57 -34.27
N VAL A 209 8.82 -2.61 -33.26
CA VAL A 209 8.66 -1.51 -32.27
C VAL A 209 9.96 -1.26 -31.50
N LEU A 210 10.66 -2.31 -31.06
CA LEU A 210 11.97 -2.16 -30.39
C LEU A 210 13.02 -1.53 -31.30
N LYS A 211 13.07 -1.90 -32.59
CA LYS A 211 13.97 -1.27 -33.56
C LYS A 211 13.63 0.21 -33.79
N LYS A 212 12.35 0.56 -33.84
CA LYS A 212 11.87 1.96 -33.93
C LYS A 212 12.16 2.80 -32.68
N LYS A 213 12.33 2.17 -31.50
CA LYS A 213 12.67 2.84 -30.23
C LYS A 213 14.18 3.04 -29.98
N GLN A 214 15.08 2.78 -30.93
CA GLN A 214 16.50 3.06 -30.73
C GLN A 214 16.80 4.56 -30.94
N VAL A 215 17.59 5.16 -30.04
CA VAL A 215 17.80 6.61 -29.97
C VAL A 215 19.30 6.95 -29.95
N GLU A 216 19.72 7.87 -30.81
CA GLU A 216 21.14 8.28 -30.89
C GLU A 216 21.64 8.95 -29.59
N PRO A 217 22.91 8.71 -29.17
CA PRO A 217 23.46 9.29 -27.95
C PRO A 217 23.61 10.81 -27.96
N ILE A 218 22.92 11.50 -27.06
CA ILE A 218 22.95 12.97 -26.97
C ILE A 218 24.11 13.45 -26.08
N SER A 219 24.91 14.36 -26.61
CA SER A 219 25.87 15.15 -25.84
C SER A 219 25.22 16.45 -25.35
N MET A 220 24.60 16.44 -24.16
CA MET A 220 24.00 17.65 -23.60
C MET A 220 25.04 18.79 -23.39
N PRO A 221 24.66 20.05 -23.62
CA PRO A 221 25.42 21.20 -23.15
C PRO A 221 25.67 21.15 -21.63
N LYS A 222 26.76 21.78 -21.17
CA LYS A 222 27.04 21.91 -19.73
C LYS A 222 26.02 22.85 -19.08
N ILE A 223 25.21 22.32 -18.17
CA ILE A 223 24.36 23.14 -17.28
C ILE A 223 25.29 24.03 -16.41
N PRO A 224 25.13 25.36 -16.39
CA PRO A 224 25.92 26.25 -15.54
C PRO A 224 25.71 25.98 -14.04
N LYS A 225 26.66 26.41 -13.21
CA LYS A 225 26.59 26.26 -11.74
C LYS A 225 25.78 27.35 -11.02
N GLU A 226 25.00 28.13 -11.75
CA GLU A 226 24.05 29.11 -11.20
C GLU A 226 22.61 28.74 -11.63
N GLY A 227 21.63 29.00 -10.76
CA GLY A 227 20.31 28.37 -10.77
C GLY A 227 19.31 28.81 -11.86
N ALA A 228 19.79 29.20 -13.05
CA ALA A 228 18.94 29.46 -14.20
C ALA A 228 18.88 28.22 -15.11
N LEU A 229 17.68 27.64 -15.27
CA LEU A 229 17.42 26.63 -16.31
C LEU A 229 17.48 27.32 -17.68
N PRO A 230 18.30 26.85 -18.64
CA PRO A 230 18.23 27.35 -20.01
C PRO A 230 16.90 26.96 -20.65
N GLU A 231 16.19 27.92 -21.26
CA GLU A 231 14.92 27.70 -21.98
C GLU A 231 15.08 26.96 -23.34
N VAL A 232 16.10 26.10 -23.46
CA VAL A 232 16.24 25.18 -24.59
C VAL A 232 15.29 24.01 -24.34
N ALA A 233 14.03 24.18 -24.76
CA ALA A 233 13.01 23.14 -24.68
C ALA A 233 13.50 21.85 -25.37
N TYR A 234 13.84 20.85 -24.57
CA TYR A 234 14.36 19.57 -25.05
C TYR A 234 13.26 18.82 -25.83
N ARG A 235 13.43 18.71 -27.15
CA ARG A 235 12.48 18.05 -28.07
C ARG A 235 12.78 16.57 -28.36
N GLY A 236 13.83 16.00 -27.74
CA GLY A 236 14.11 14.58 -27.88
C GLY A 236 13.14 13.70 -27.08
N PRO A 237 13.21 12.37 -27.20
CA PRO A 237 12.36 11.45 -26.44
C PRO A 237 12.65 11.55 -24.93
N HIS A 238 11.59 11.60 -24.12
CA HIS A 238 11.65 11.71 -22.66
C HIS A 238 10.36 11.20 -21.98
N ILE A 239 10.49 10.84 -20.70
CA ILE A 239 9.37 10.42 -19.85
C ILE A 239 9.34 11.17 -18.52
N PHE A 240 8.13 11.30 -17.96
CA PHE A 240 7.88 11.89 -16.66
C PHE A 240 7.63 10.80 -15.61
N LEU A 241 8.30 10.89 -14.46
CA LEU A 241 8.13 9.99 -13.32
C LEU A 241 7.74 10.79 -12.08
N CYS A 242 6.61 10.44 -11.45
CA CYS A 242 6.08 11.13 -10.27
C CYS A 242 5.68 10.14 -9.17
N MET A 243 6.11 10.41 -7.94
CA MET A 243 5.74 9.66 -6.74
C MET A 243 5.31 10.61 -5.63
N ILE A 244 4.09 10.43 -5.12
CA ILE A 244 3.55 11.18 -3.99
C ILE A 244 2.96 10.21 -2.94
N GLY A 245 3.30 10.43 -1.67
CA GLY A 245 2.78 9.61 -0.57
C GLY A 245 3.40 9.92 0.79
N GLY A 246 2.57 9.90 1.84
CA GLY A 246 3.02 10.05 3.23
C GLY A 246 3.70 11.39 3.56
N GLY A 247 3.38 12.46 2.82
CA GLY A 247 4.02 13.77 2.95
C GLY A 247 5.29 13.96 2.10
N HIS A 248 5.80 12.89 1.47
CA HIS A 248 6.89 12.96 0.51
C HIS A 248 6.36 13.14 -0.92
N PHE A 249 7.03 14.02 -1.67
CA PHE A 249 6.85 14.19 -3.10
C PHE A 249 8.20 14.10 -3.81
N ALA A 250 8.23 13.40 -4.95
CA ALA A 250 9.35 13.37 -5.87
C ALA A 250 8.82 13.34 -7.30
N ALA A 251 9.33 14.23 -8.16
CA ALA A 251 9.09 14.19 -9.60
C ALA A 251 10.39 14.39 -10.39
N MET A 252 10.45 13.80 -11.58
CA MET A 252 11.62 13.82 -12.46
C MET A 252 11.21 13.68 -13.92
N VAL A 253 11.81 14.47 -14.80
CA VAL A 253 11.75 14.32 -16.26
C VAL A 253 13.10 13.77 -16.71
N VAL A 254 13.10 12.67 -17.47
CA VAL A 254 14.31 11.96 -17.90
C VAL A 254 14.29 11.77 -19.41
N SER A 255 15.37 12.17 -20.08
CA SER A 255 15.60 11.86 -21.48
C SER A 255 15.85 10.36 -21.67
N LEU A 256 15.25 9.81 -22.72
CA LEU A 256 15.44 8.40 -23.12
C LEU A 256 16.72 8.20 -23.94
N ALA A 257 17.36 9.28 -24.40
CA ALA A 257 18.61 9.21 -25.14
C ALA A 257 19.80 8.87 -24.21
N PRO A 258 20.66 7.91 -24.59
CA PRO A 258 21.81 7.52 -23.79
C PRO A 258 22.86 8.64 -23.75
N ARG A 259 23.54 8.79 -22.60
CA ARG A 259 24.57 9.83 -22.41
C ARG A 259 25.90 9.40 -23.01
N SER A 260 26.44 10.17 -23.96
CA SER A 260 27.75 9.90 -24.56
C SER A 260 28.89 10.34 -23.62
N ASN A 261 29.40 9.42 -22.80
CA ASN A 261 30.57 9.63 -21.94
C ASN A 261 31.87 9.38 -22.72
N LYS A 262 32.75 10.39 -22.80
CA LYS A 262 34.05 10.29 -23.50
C LYS A 262 35.08 9.34 -22.84
N ASN A 263 34.82 8.88 -21.62
CA ASN A 263 35.68 7.94 -20.89
C ASN A 263 34.94 6.60 -20.73
N GLY A 264 35.33 5.59 -21.50
CA GLY A 264 34.62 4.31 -21.64
C GLY A 264 34.79 3.31 -20.48
N THR A 265 34.77 3.76 -19.22
CA THR A 265 35.13 2.94 -18.04
C THR A 265 34.00 2.72 -17.02
N THR A 266 32.80 3.25 -17.24
CA THR A 266 31.63 3.00 -16.37
C THR A 266 30.60 2.10 -17.06
N MET A 267 30.53 0.83 -16.66
CA MET A 267 29.53 -0.17 -17.13
C MET A 267 28.07 0.29 -16.94
N ASN A 268 27.82 1.21 -16.00
CA ASN A 268 26.53 1.87 -15.82
C ASN A 268 26.53 3.19 -16.61
N ARG A 269 25.78 3.26 -17.71
CA ARG A 269 25.47 4.52 -18.41
C ARG A 269 24.50 5.33 -17.53
N GLU A 270 24.87 6.56 -17.19
CA GLU A 270 24.03 7.45 -16.37
C GLU A 270 22.83 7.97 -17.18
N ALA A 271 21.62 7.86 -16.64
CA ALA A 271 20.41 8.40 -17.27
C ALA A 271 20.41 9.94 -17.27
N THR A 272 19.95 10.52 -18.38
CA THR A 272 19.98 11.96 -18.62
C THR A 272 18.76 12.64 -17.96
N VAL A 273 18.91 13.04 -16.69
CA VAL A 273 17.88 13.81 -15.96
C VAL A 273 17.82 15.24 -16.51
N LEU A 274 16.65 15.63 -17.03
CA LEU A 274 16.39 16.96 -17.59
C LEU A 274 15.92 17.93 -16.49
N ALA A 275 15.03 17.46 -15.62
CA ALA A 275 14.54 18.20 -14.46
C ALA A 275 14.25 17.24 -13.31
N HIS A 276 14.51 17.63 -12.06
CA HIS A 276 14.08 16.89 -10.88
C HIS A 276 13.69 17.83 -9.73
N LYS A 277 12.74 17.40 -8.91
CA LYS A 277 12.33 18.10 -7.70
C LYS A 277 11.87 17.09 -6.65
N THR A 278 12.31 17.29 -5.42
CA THR A 278 11.87 16.51 -4.26
C THR A 278 11.62 17.43 -3.09
N PHE A 279 10.51 17.25 -2.39
CA PHE A 279 10.20 17.96 -1.16
C PHE A 279 9.37 17.08 -0.22
N HIS A 280 9.32 17.49 1.04
CA HIS A 280 8.63 16.75 2.08
C HIS A 280 8.02 17.70 3.10
N ARG A 281 6.71 17.53 3.36
CA ARG A 281 5.99 18.22 4.43
C ARG A 281 5.44 17.19 5.42
N TYR A 282 5.51 17.49 6.72
CA TYR A 282 5.06 16.58 7.77
C TYR A 282 3.53 16.55 7.87
N THR A 283 2.89 15.69 7.07
CA THR A 283 1.42 15.52 7.00
C THR A 283 0.89 14.38 7.88
N THR A 284 1.72 13.39 8.20
CA THR A 284 1.30 12.15 8.87
C THR A 284 1.37 12.20 10.40
N ARG A 285 0.70 11.24 11.08
CA ARG A 285 0.78 11.08 12.54
C ARG A 285 1.95 10.16 12.93
N ARG A 286 2.87 10.62 13.78
CA ARG A 286 3.87 9.76 14.44
C ARG A 286 3.15 8.61 15.17
N LYS A 287 3.74 7.41 15.16
CA LYS A 287 3.24 6.14 15.73
C LYS A 287 1.94 5.56 15.11
N GLN A 288 1.01 6.36 14.60
CA GLN A 288 -0.25 5.85 13.98
C GLN A 288 -0.20 5.69 12.44
N GLY A 289 0.61 6.50 11.74
CA GLY A 289 0.57 6.55 10.27
C GLY A 289 -0.68 7.26 9.72
N GLY A 290 -0.91 7.15 8.41
CA GLY A 290 -2.01 7.83 7.70
C GLY A 290 -1.81 9.34 7.52
N SER A 291 -2.52 9.93 6.56
CA SER A 291 -2.64 11.39 6.41
C SER A 291 -3.65 11.96 7.42
N GLN A 292 -3.53 13.25 7.74
CA GLN A 292 -4.49 13.91 8.63
C GLN A 292 -5.87 14.00 7.95
N SER A 293 -5.92 14.28 6.65
CA SER A 293 -7.15 14.22 5.83
C SER A 293 -7.95 12.92 6.01
N ALA A 294 -7.28 11.75 5.96
CA ALA A 294 -7.94 10.46 6.02
C ALA A 294 -8.44 10.14 7.43
N ASN A 295 -7.71 10.54 8.47
CA ASN A 295 -8.19 10.41 9.85
C ASN A 295 -9.39 11.34 10.12
N ASP A 296 -9.35 12.58 9.65
CA ASP A 296 -10.46 13.53 9.87
C ASP A 296 -11.74 13.08 9.15
N ASN A 297 -11.64 12.45 7.98
CA ASN A 297 -12.77 11.86 7.26
C ASN A 297 -13.31 10.56 7.91
N ALA A 298 -12.51 9.87 8.74
CA ALA A 298 -12.88 8.59 9.35
C ALA A 298 -13.25 8.68 10.84
N LYS A 299 -12.91 9.78 11.52
CA LYS A 299 -13.10 9.97 12.97
C LYS A 299 -13.53 11.39 13.37
N GLY A 300 -13.99 12.18 12.41
CA GLY A 300 -14.33 13.59 12.61
C GLY A 300 -13.09 14.51 12.66
N ALA A 301 -13.32 15.79 12.39
CA ALA A 301 -12.27 16.79 12.30
C ALA A 301 -11.66 17.11 13.67
N ALA A 302 -10.43 16.67 13.94
CA ALA A 302 -9.76 16.99 15.21
C ALA A 302 -9.35 18.47 15.28
N HIS A 303 -9.73 19.19 16.34
CA HIS A 303 -9.39 20.62 16.57
C HIS A 303 -8.22 20.79 17.55
N SER A 304 -7.01 20.46 17.10
CA SER A 304 -5.76 20.60 17.88
C SER A 304 -4.69 21.31 17.07
N ALA A 305 -3.75 22.01 17.71
CA ALA A 305 -2.64 22.65 17.00
C ALA A 305 -1.87 21.68 16.10
N GLY A 306 -1.67 20.43 16.55
CA GLY A 306 -1.02 19.37 15.78
C GLY A 306 -1.86 18.75 14.65
N SER A 307 -3.18 18.95 14.61
CA SER A 307 -4.00 18.60 13.42
C SER A 307 -4.09 19.78 12.46
N SER A 308 -4.25 21.01 12.95
CA SER A 308 -4.22 22.22 12.13
C SER A 308 -2.91 22.38 11.35
N LEU A 309 -1.76 22.18 12.01
CA LEU A 309 -0.44 22.22 11.34
C LEU A 309 -0.29 21.14 10.26
N ARG A 310 -0.89 19.95 10.46
CA ARG A 310 -0.89 18.91 9.41
C ARG A 310 -1.80 19.26 8.24
N ARG A 311 -2.99 19.83 8.48
CA ARG A 311 -3.87 20.33 7.41
C ARG A 311 -3.20 21.42 6.58
N TYR A 312 -2.53 22.38 7.24
CA TYR A 312 -1.72 23.40 6.57
C TYR A 312 -0.57 22.78 5.75
N ASN A 313 0.16 21.81 6.31
CA ASN A 313 1.19 21.07 5.58
C ASN A 313 0.63 20.24 4.41
N GLU A 314 -0.62 19.75 4.47
CA GLU A 314 -1.29 19.06 3.37
C GLU A 314 -1.73 20.05 2.28
N GLN A 315 -2.26 21.22 2.64
CA GLN A 315 -2.63 22.29 1.70
C GLN A 315 -1.40 22.85 0.97
N ALA A 316 -0.36 23.23 1.71
CA ALA A 316 0.89 23.73 1.13
C ALA A 316 1.63 22.66 0.29
N LEU A 317 1.43 21.35 0.57
CA LEU A 317 1.91 20.28 -0.32
C LEU A 317 1.11 20.21 -1.62
N VAL A 318 -0.21 20.48 -1.60
CA VAL A 318 -1.03 20.57 -2.82
C VAL A 318 -0.61 21.77 -3.67
N GLU A 319 -0.33 22.91 -3.04
CA GLU A 319 0.16 24.12 -3.69
C GLU A 319 1.54 23.89 -4.34
N ASP A 320 2.55 23.45 -3.58
CA ASP A 320 3.90 23.15 -4.09
C ASP A 320 3.88 22.21 -5.32
N VAL A 321 3.02 21.19 -5.29
CA VAL A 321 2.88 20.20 -6.37
C VAL A 321 2.21 20.81 -7.60
N ARG A 322 1.16 21.60 -7.44
CA ARG A 322 0.45 22.22 -8.57
C ARG A 322 1.29 23.29 -9.26
N THR A 323 2.00 24.12 -8.50
CA THR A 323 2.96 25.08 -9.07
C THR A 323 4.05 24.34 -9.86
N LEU A 324 4.67 23.29 -9.30
CA LEU A 324 5.68 22.53 -10.04
C LEU A 324 5.14 21.87 -11.31
N LEU A 325 3.93 21.30 -11.27
CA LEU A 325 3.31 20.71 -12.47
C LEU A 325 3.08 21.76 -13.55
N GLN A 326 2.69 22.98 -13.17
CA GLN A 326 2.50 24.10 -14.09
C GLN A 326 3.85 24.62 -14.65
N ASP A 327 4.87 24.79 -13.80
CA ASP A 327 6.24 25.14 -14.21
C ASP A 327 6.81 24.14 -15.24
N TRP A 328 6.48 22.86 -15.08
CA TRP A 328 6.94 21.78 -15.96
C TRP A 328 5.93 21.40 -17.05
N LYS A 329 4.83 22.14 -17.22
CA LYS A 329 3.75 21.79 -18.15
C LYS A 329 4.28 21.49 -19.55
N ALA A 330 5.19 22.33 -20.08
CA ALA A 330 5.78 22.12 -21.40
C ALA A 330 6.48 20.75 -21.55
N LEU A 331 7.22 20.29 -20.52
CA LEU A 331 7.91 19.00 -20.53
C LEU A 331 6.95 17.81 -20.28
N ILE A 332 5.90 18.02 -19.50
CA ILE A 332 4.87 17.00 -19.24
C ILE A 332 4.00 16.80 -20.50
N ASP A 333 3.64 17.88 -21.18
CA ASP A 333 2.90 17.84 -22.45
C ASP A 333 3.70 17.09 -23.53
N THR A 334 5.02 17.27 -23.61
CA THR A 334 5.89 16.60 -24.61
C THR A 334 6.41 15.20 -24.21
N SER A 335 6.10 14.71 -23.01
CA SER A 335 6.56 13.38 -22.55
C SER A 335 5.83 12.24 -23.26
N GLU A 336 6.54 11.16 -23.61
CA GLU A 336 5.94 9.94 -24.22
C GLU A 336 5.03 9.20 -23.23
N LEU A 337 5.50 9.04 -21.99
CA LEU A 337 4.84 8.26 -20.94
C LEU A 337 4.93 8.98 -19.60
N LEU A 338 3.85 8.84 -18.81
CA LEU A 338 3.65 9.51 -17.53
C LEU A 338 3.51 8.45 -16.41
N PHE A 339 4.63 8.07 -15.80
CA PHE A 339 4.68 7.07 -14.73
C PHE A 339 4.34 7.69 -13.37
N ILE A 340 3.15 7.43 -12.84
CA ILE A 340 2.63 8.11 -11.64
C ILE A 340 2.21 7.13 -10.56
N ARG A 341 2.76 7.32 -9.34
CA ARG A 341 2.28 6.66 -8.10
C ARG A 341 1.77 7.68 -7.10
N ALA A 342 0.45 7.73 -6.92
CA ALA A 342 -0.20 8.45 -5.82
C ALA A 342 -0.83 7.47 -4.82
N THR A 343 -0.32 7.44 -3.58
CA THR A 343 -0.87 6.55 -2.54
C THR A 343 -2.03 7.21 -1.79
N GLY A 344 -3.24 6.68 -1.95
CA GLY A 344 -4.45 7.15 -1.26
C GLY A 344 -5.16 8.32 -1.95
N VAL A 345 -6.48 8.42 -1.70
CA VAL A 345 -7.41 9.28 -2.47
C VAL A 345 -7.01 10.76 -2.47
N THR A 346 -6.61 11.31 -1.31
CA THR A 346 -6.18 12.73 -1.23
C THR A 346 -5.03 13.03 -2.20
N ASN A 347 -4.01 12.17 -2.27
CA ASN A 347 -2.86 12.38 -3.15
C ASN A 347 -3.20 12.17 -4.63
N ARG A 348 -4.18 11.30 -4.96
CA ARG A 348 -4.71 11.18 -6.33
C ARG A 348 -5.47 12.46 -6.72
N ARG A 349 -6.27 13.03 -5.80
CA ARG A 349 -6.98 14.30 -5.98
C ARG A 349 -6.03 15.51 -6.08
N THR A 350 -4.87 15.47 -5.44
CA THR A 350 -3.82 16.51 -5.60
C THR A 350 -3.39 16.66 -7.06
N LEU A 351 -3.12 15.54 -7.74
CA LEU A 351 -2.61 15.51 -9.12
C LEU A 351 -3.72 15.66 -10.16
N PHE A 352 -4.84 14.95 -10.00
CA PHE A 352 -5.86 14.74 -11.04
C PHE A 352 -7.27 15.27 -10.70
N GLY A 353 -7.49 15.77 -9.48
CA GLY A 353 -8.77 16.39 -9.14
C GLY A 353 -9.00 17.68 -9.92
N PRO A 354 -10.20 18.29 -9.86
CA PRO A 354 -10.43 19.59 -10.47
C PRO A 354 -9.59 20.68 -9.78
N TYR A 355 -8.89 21.48 -10.58
CA TYR A 355 -8.26 22.74 -10.17
C TYR A 355 -7.98 23.63 -11.40
N GLU A 356 -7.87 24.93 -11.16
CA GLU A 356 -7.43 25.90 -12.15
C GLU A 356 -6.01 25.55 -12.64
N GLY A 357 -5.81 25.54 -13.97
CA GLY A 357 -4.53 25.12 -14.55
C GLY A 357 -4.24 23.62 -14.45
N GLN A 358 -5.25 22.74 -14.46
CA GLN A 358 -5.04 21.28 -14.40
C GLN A 358 -4.15 20.75 -15.54
N VAL A 359 -2.93 20.33 -15.18
CA VAL A 359 -1.93 19.78 -16.11
C VAL A 359 -2.16 18.30 -16.41
N LEU A 360 -2.47 17.51 -15.37
CA LEU A 360 -2.65 16.06 -15.48
C LEU A 360 -4.14 15.69 -15.51
N LYS A 361 -4.63 15.21 -16.65
CA LYS A 361 -6.02 14.74 -16.85
C LYS A 361 -6.15 13.27 -16.49
N HIS A 362 -7.34 12.81 -16.07
CA HIS A 362 -7.54 11.38 -15.75
C HIS A 362 -7.53 10.44 -16.97
N ASN A 363 -7.94 10.94 -18.14
CA ASN A 363 -8.10 10.15 -19.36
C ASN A 363 -6.89 10.26 -20.32
N ASP A 364 -5.70 10.64 -19.82
CA ASP A 364 -4.49 10.71 -20.64
C ASP A 364 -3.93 9.30 -20.90
N THR A 365 -3.93 8.87 -22.16
CA THR A 365 -3.55 7.52 -22.62
C THR A 365 -2.07 7.17 -22.37
N ARG A 366 -1.24 8.15 -21.97
CA ARG A 366 0.17 7.99 -21.59
C ARG A 366 0.38 7.65 -20.11
N LEU A 367 -0.66 7.72 -19.28
CA LEU A 367 -0.57 7.43 -17.84
C LEU A 367 -0.27 5.96 -17.58
N ARG A 368 0.73 5.69 -16.74
CA ARG A 368 1.16 4.34 -16.35
C ARG A 368 1.38 4.24 -14.85
N GLY A 369 0.99 3.11 -14.28
CA GLY A 369 1.46 2.69 -12.95
C GLY A 369 2.85 2.08 -13.04
N PHE A 370 3.58 2.05 -11.92
CA PHE A 370 4.85 1.32 -11.84
C PHE A 370 4.58 -0.20 -11.74
N PRO A 371 5.08 -1.05 -12.65
CA PRO A 371 4.79 -2.49 -12.71
C PRO A 371 5.64 -3.32 -11.70
N PHE A 372 6.03 -2.70 -10.58
CA PHE A 372 6.84 -3.30 -9.52
C PHE A 372 6.70 -2.51 -8.21
N SER A 373 7.10 -3.13 -7.10
CA SER A 373 7.11 -2.46 -5.80
C SER A 373 8.10 -1.29 -5.75
N THR A 374 7.62 -0.15 -5.27
CA THR A 374 8.40 1.09 -5.16
C THR A 374 8.45 1.59 -3.71
N ARG A 375 9.57 2.21 -3.38
CA ARG A 375 9.93 2.70 -2.03
C ARG A 375 9.41 4.13 -1.80
N ARG A 376 9.87 4.75 -0.70
CA ARG A 376 9.58 6.15 -0.34
C ARG A 376 9.94 7.10 -1.51
N ALA A 377 9.05 8.04 -1.82
CA ALA A 377 9.25 9.02 -2.88
C ALA A 377 10.53 9.86 -2.62
N THR A 378 11.54 9.63 -3.46
CA THR A 378 12.87 10.24 -3.41
C THR A 378 13.47 10.22 -4.82
N GLN A 379 14.44 11.09 -5.13
CA GLN A 379 15.13 11.09 -6.42
C GLN A 379 15.81 9.74 -6.71
N ASN A 380 16.46 9.15 -5.70
CA ASN A 380 17.11 7.84 -5.84
C ASN A 380 16.11 6.72 -6.17
N GLU A 381 14.89 6.78 -5.65
CA GLU A 381 13.84 5.80 -5.98
C GLU A 381 13.25 6.02 -7.38
N LEU A 382 13.11 7.28 -7.84
CA LEU A 382 12.76 7.57 -9.22
C LEU A 382 13.85 7.08 -10.19
N MET A 383 15.12 7.32 -9.87
CA MET A 383 16.27 6.85 -10.67
C MET A 383 16.35 5.32 -10.71
N ARG A 384 16.17 4.65 -9.56
CA ARG A 384 16.03 3.18 -9.51
C ARG A 384 14.89 2.70 -10.38
N SER A 385 13.73 3.36 -10.31
CA SER A 385 12.55 2.97 -11.08
C SER A 385 12.72 3.20 -12.58
N PHE A 386 13.41 4.27 -12.99
CA PHE A 386 13.78 4.50 -14.39
C PHE A 386 14.69 3.37 -14.91
N ILE A 387 15.74 3.03 -14.17
CA ILE A 387 16.68 1.94 -14.53
C ILE A 387 15.94 0.59 -14.57
N GLU A 388 15.02 0.33 -13.63
CA GLU A 388 14.23 -0.91 -13.56
C GLU A 388 13.21 -1.04 -14.72
N LEU A 389 12.67 0.09 -15.21
CA LEU A 389 11.76 0.14 -16.37
C LEU A 389 12.49 -0.02 -17.71
N THR A 390 13.69 0.56 -17.83
CA THR A 390 14.41 0.73 -19.11
C THR A 390 15.56 -0.26 -19.33
N ARG A 391 15.78 -1.18 -18.40
CA ARG A 391 16.76 -2.28 -18.54
C ARG A 391 16.08 -3.56 -19.00
N LEU A 392 16.61 -4.20 -20.04
CA LEU A 392 16.20 -5.58 -20.37
C LEU A 392 16.62 -6.53 -19.25
N LYS A 393 15.66 -7.34 -18.80
CA LYS A 393 15.89 -8.41 -17.83
C LYS A 393 16.39 -9.65 -18.55
N VAL A 394 17.19 -10.46 -17.86
CA VAL A 394 17.56 -11.81 -18.30
C VAL A 394 17.00 -12.78 -17.27
N ARG A 395 16.29 -13.82 -17.70
CA ARG A 395 15.85 -14.92 -16.83
C ARG A 395 15.94 -16.25 -17.54
N GLU A 396 16.35 -17.27 -16.79
CA GLU A 396 16.09 -18.66 -17.13
C GLU A 396 14.63 -18.99 -16.78
N ILE A 397 13.94 -19.71 -17.65
CA ILE A 397 12.57 -20.22 -17.46
C ILE A 397 12.58 -21.69 -17.82
N GLU A 398 12.46 -22.57 -16.81
CA GLU A 398 12.34 -24.00 -17.03
C GLU A 398 10.90 -24.37 -17.43
N PRO A 399 10.66 -25.02 -18.58
CA PRO A 399 9.34 -25.52 -18.91
C PRO A 399 8.98 -26.70 -17.99
N VAL A 400 7.88 -26.57 -17.25
CA VAL A 400 7.37 -27.64 -16.39
C VAL A 400 6.80 -28.76 -17.27
N GLN A 401 7.42 -29.93 -17.27
CA GLN A 401 6.91 -31.08 -17.99
C GLN A 401 5.65 -31.63 -17.30
N GLU A 402 4.53 -31.65 -18.03
CA GLU A 402 3.26 -32.22 -17.58
C GLU A 402 3.35 -33.75 -17.42
N GLN A 403 3.73 -34.23 -16.23
CA GLN A 403 3.69 -35.64 -15.91
C GLN A 403 2.26 -36.11 -15.64
N LYS A 404 1.60 -36.61 -16.69
CA LYS A 404 0.36 -37.40 -16.56
C LYS A 404 0.61 -38.58 -15.61
N LYS A 405 -0.19 -38.65 -14.55
CA LYS A 405 -0.18 -39.77 -13.59
C LYS A 405 -1.14 -40.87 -14.04
N ASP A 406 -0.65 -41.82 -14.81
CA ASP A 406 -1.29 -43.14 -14.88
C ASP A 406 -0.94 -43.98 -13.66
N SER A 407 -1.88 -44.79 -13.20
CA SER A 407 -1.75 -45.59 -11.98
C SER A 407 -1.28 -47.03 -12.30
N GLY A 408 -0.18 -47.45 -11.66
CA GLY A 408 0.34 -48.81 -11.81
C GLY A 408 1.30 -49.18 -10.67
N SER A 409 1.02 -50.28 -9.98
CA SER A 409 1.80 -50.75 -8.84
C SER A 409 2.70 -51.93 -9.22
N ALA A 410 4.02 -51.79 -9.04
CA ALA A 410 4.95 -52.88 -8.68
C ALA A 410 6.36 -52.33 -8.39
N THR A 411 7.00 -52.82 -7.31
CA THR A 411 8.43 -52.61 -7.00
C THR A 411 9.29 -53.67 -7.71
N PRO A 412 10.58 -53.40 -8.07
CA PRO A 412 11.66 -53.75 -7.11
C PRO A 412 12.97 -52.91 -7.14
N THR A 413 13.38 -52.48 -5.94
CA THR A 413 14.72 -52.73 -5.32
C THR A 413 16.07 -52.33 -5.98
N LYS A 414 16.72 -51.29 -5.39
CA LYS A 414 18.19 -50.98 -5.34
C LYS A 414 18.87 -50.53 -6.66
N THR A 415 19.95 -49.71 -6.70
CA THR A 415 20.90 -49.23 -5.66
C THR A 415 21.49 -47.84 -6.01
N SER A 416 21.79 -46.99 -5.00
CA SER A 416 22.84 -45.91 -4.93
C SER A 416 23.17 -45.00 -6.15
N THR A 417 23.39 -43.68 -6.10
CA THR A 417 23.43 -42.54 -5.12
C THR A 417 23.77 -41.27 -5.97
N LYS A 418 23.79 -39.97 -5.59
CA LYS A 418 23.55 -39.09 -4.40
C LYS A 418 23.47 -37.63 -4.95
N PRO A 419 23.06 -36.58 -4.20
CA PRO A 419 22.06 -36.49 -3.13
C PRO A 419 20.92 -35.51 -3.50
N SER A 420 19.66 -35.93 -3.39
CA SER A 420 18.51 -35.01 -3.42
C SER A 420 18.18 -34.51 -2.00
N LYS A 421 17.53 -33.34 -1.89
CA LYS A 421 16.93 -32.89 -0.62
C LYS A 421 15.86 -33.89 -0.18
N PRO A 422 15.70 -34.16 1.13
CA PRO A 422 14.61 -35.00 1.62
C PRO A 422 13.26 -34.37 1.23
N LYS A 423 12.28 -35.21 0.89
CA LYS A 423 10.88 -34.79 0.91
C LYS A 423 10.45 -34.75 2.38
N LEU A 424 9.88 -33.64 2.79
CA LEU A 424 9.40 -33.43 4.15
C LEU A 424 8.26 -34.41 4.46
N THR A 425 8.12 -34.80 5.72
CA THR A 425 6.97 -35.58 6.19
C THR A 425 5.77 -34.68 6.47
N GLU A 426 4.59 -35.27 6.58
CA GLU A 426 3.34 -34.58 6.96
C GLU A 426 3.44 -33.91 8.36
N GLU A 427 4.24 -34.50 9.25
CA GLU A 427 4.60 -33.94 10.56
C GLU A 427 5.49 -32.70 10.45
N GLU A 428 6.41 -32.67 9.47
CA GLU A 428 7.25 -31.49 9.20
C GLU A 428 6.46 -30.36 8.53
N GLU A 429 5.54 -30.66 7.60
CA GLU A 429 4.67 -29.66 6.96
C GLU A 429 3.71 -29.00 7.98
N THR A 430 3.12 -29.79 8.87
CA THR A 430 2.29 -29.27 9.97
C THR A 430 3.11 -28.46 10.98
N ALA A 431 4.32 -28.91 11.35
CA ALA A 431 5.23 -28.13 12.20
C ALA A 431 5.67 -26.79 11.58
N LEU A 432 5.87 -26.74 10.26
CA LEU A 432 6.14 -25.49 9.52
C LEU A 432 4.94 -24.54 9.56
N LEU A 433 3.71 -25.05 9.38
CA LEU A 433 2.48 -24.26 9.48
C LEU A 433 2.30 -23.68 10.90
N HIS A 434 2.46 -24.52 11.93
CA HIS A 434 2.39 -24.08 13.33
C HIS A 434 3.47 -23.03 13.65
N THR A 435 4.70 -23.22 13.16
CA THR A 435 5.77 -22.23 13.29
C THR A 435 5.36 -20.88 12.69
N SER A 436 4.86 -20.88 11.46
CA SER A 436 4.42 -19.65 10.76
C SER A 436 3.35 -18.89 11.55
N GLN A 437 2.32 -19.59 12.05
CA GLN A 437 1.24 -18.98 12.82
C GLN A 437 1.71 -18.45 14.19
N LEU A 438 2.46 -19.26 14.95
CA LEU A 438 2.98 -18.86 16.26
C LEU A 438 3.91 -17.64 16.16
N GLN A 439 4.82 -17.63 15.18
CA GLN A 439 5.66 -16.45 14.93
C GLN A 439 4.85 -15.23 14.50
N ALA A 440 3.77 -15.40 13.73
CA ALA A 440 2.88 -14.31 13.33
C ALA A 440 2.11 -13.72 14.52
N PHE A 441 1.66 -14.53 15.48
CA PHE A 441 1.02 -14.03 16.71
C PHE A 441 2.01 -13.31 17.63
N VAL A 442 3.24 -13.84 17.78
CA VAL A 442 4.31 -13.20 18.54
C VAL A 442 4.70 -11.85 17.94
N ARG A 443 5.00 -11.79 16.63
CA ARG A 443 5.32 -10.54 15.89
C ARG A 443 4.19 -9.49 15.92
N ARG A 444 2.95 -9.88 16.24
CA ARG A 444 1.77 -9.00 16.34
C ARG A 444 1.37 -8.71 17.78
N SER A 445 2.12 -9.16 18.79
CA SER A 445 1.82 -8.98 20.23
C SER A 445 0.43 -9.48 20.67
N LYS A 446 -0.18 -10.43 19.96
CA LYS A 446 -1.56 -10.88 20.21
C LYS A 446 -1.64 -11.99 21.27
N VAL A 447 -1.39 -11.64 22.54
CA VAL A 447 -1.37 -12.60 23.67
C VAL A 447 -2.58 -13.54 23.72
N PRO A 448 -3.85 -13.08 23.61
CA PRO A 448 -5.01 -13.99 23.71
C PRO A 448 -5.12 -14.95 22.53
N ALA A 449 -4.78 -14.48 21.32
CA ALA A 449 -4.82 -15.32 20.12
C ALA A 449 -3.71 -16.37 20.13
N LEU A 450 -2.51 -16.03 20.63
CA LEU A 450 -1.41 -16.99 20.81
C LEU A 450 -1.80 -18.11 21.77
N LEU A 451 -2.33 -17.76 22.96
CA LEU A 451 -2.76 -18.74 23.96
C LEU A 451 -3.93 -19.59 23.48
N SER A 452 -4.90 -19.01 22.77
CA SER A 452 -5.99 -19.78 22.15
C SER A 452 -5.49 -20.68 21.03
N TYR A 453 -4.50 -20.27 20.23
CA TYR A 453 -3.96 -21.11 19.16
C TYR A 453 -3.20 -22.32 19.74
N LEU A 454 -2.36 -22.11 20.76
CA LEU A 454 -1.68 -23.18 21.49
C LEU A 454 -2.70 -24.19 22.04
N LYS A 455 -3.74 -23.71 22.75
CA LYS A 455 -4.79 -24.57 23.31
C LYS A 455 -5.58 -25.32 22.23
N ASN A 456 -6.04 -24.64 21.18
CA ASN A 456 -6.94 -25.24 20.18
C ASN A 456 -6.26 -26.29 19.29
N ASN A 457 -4.92 -26.25 19.17
CA ASN A 457 -4.13 -27.21 18.41
C ASN A 457 -3.39 -28.22 19.31
N ASN A 458 -3.59 -28.18 20.64
CA ASN A 458 -2.86 -28.97 21.64
C ASN A 458 -1.32 -28.83 21.58
N ILE A 459 -0.83 -27.63 21.25
CA ILE A 459 0.61 -27.33 21.11
C ILE A 459 1.16 -26.76 22.42
N SER A 460 2.32 -27.27 22.88
CA SER A 460 3.04 -26.72 24.04
C SER A 460 3.55 -25.30 23.78
N ALA A 461 3.55 -24.44 24.81
CA ALA A 461 4.13 -23.10 24.72
C ALA A 461 5.66 -23.11 24.43
N ASP A 462 6.33 -24.24 24.68
CA ASP A 462 7.74 -24.48 24.41
C ASP A 462 8.02 -25.11 23.03
N PHE A 463 7.03 -25.13 22.14
CA PHE A 463 7.14 -25.65 20.77
C PHE A 463 8.36 -25.08 20.01
N GLU A 464 9.10 -25.94 19.31
CA GLU A 464 10.31 -25.57 18.58
C GLU A 464 10.04 -25.23 17.12
N PHE A 465 10.54 -24.08 16.69
CA PHE A 465 10.26 -23.49 15.39
C PHE A 465 11.07 -24.14 14.27
N GLN A 466 10.35 -24.77 13.32
CA GLN A 466 10.95 -25.37 12.13
C GLN A 466 11.05 -24.38 10.96
N PRO A 467 12.08 -24.51 10.09
CA PRO A 467 13.27 -25.34 10.27
C PRO A 467 14.21 -24.73 11.31
N VAL A 468 14.84 -25.57 12.16
CA VAL A 468 15.73 -25.10 13.25
C VAL A 468 16.83 -24.16 12.74
N GLU A 469 17.37 -24.42 11.55
CA GLU A 469 18.40 -23.59 10.88
C GLU A 469 18.04 -22.10 10.83
N HIS A 470 16.78 -21.77 10.55
CA HIS A 470 16.32 -20.40 10.36
C HIS A 470 15.96 -19.70 11.68
N ASN A 471 15.87 -20.46 12.78
CA ASN A 471 15.38 -19.99 14.08
C ASN A 471 16.44 -20.05 15.19
N HIS A 472 17.71 -20.33 14.85
CA HIS A 472 18.87 -20.52 15.77
C HIS A 472 18.87 -19.63 17.03
N HIS A 473 18.74 -18.32 16.86
CA HIS A 473 18.79 -17.35 17.96
C HIS A 473 17.51 -17.29 18.80
N ALA A 474 16.36 -17.69 18.26
CA ALA A 474 15.07 -17.60 18.91
C ALA A 474 14.17 -18.81 18.58
N PRO A 475 14.56 -20.04 18.99
CA PRO A 475 13.97 -21.28 18.49
C PRO A 475 12.56 -21.58 19.03
N ARG A 476 12.07 -20.84 20.04
CA ARG A 476 10.80 -21.12 20.73
C ARG A 476 10.03 -19.83 21.01
N PRO A 477 8.68 -19.84 21.18
CA PRO A 477 7.86 -18.64 21.37
C PRO A 477 8.36 -17.67 22.44
N LEU A 478 8.82 -18.19 23.59
CA LEU A 478 9.32 -17.37 24.70
C LEU A 478 10.64 -16.63 24.35
N HIS A 479 11.58 -17.32 23.68
CA HIS A 479 12.82 -16.69 23.18
C HIS A 479 12.50 -15.57 22.18
N LEU A 480 11.55 -15.80 21.26
CA LEU A 480 11.16 -14.82 20.24
C LEU A 480 10.42 -13.62 20.84
N ALA A 481 9.57 -13.83 21.84
CA ALA A 481 8.90 -12.76 22.57
C ALA A 481 9.88 -11.89 23.37
N ALA A 482 10.90 -12.51 23.99
CA ALA A 482 11.95 -11.80 24.72
C ALA A 482 12.86 -10.99 23.78
N ALA A 483 13.33 -11.58 22.69
CA ALA A 483 14.16 -10.90 21.68
C ALA A 483 13.45 -9.72 20.99
N GLN A 484 12.11 -9.78 20.90
CA GLN A 484 11.27 -8.66 20.40
C GLN A 484 10.89 -7.65 21.49
N ASN A 485 11.33 -7.84 22.73
CA ASN A 485 11.01 -7.00 23.88
C ASN A 485 9.50 -6.85 24.13
N ALA A 486 8.76 -7.93 23.92
CA ALA A 486 7.30 -7.97 24.06
C ALA A 486 6.88 -8.39 25.47
N ALA A 487 7.12 -7.53 26.47
CA ALA A 487 6.82 -7.78 27.88
C ALA A 487 5.43 -8.44 28.17
N PRO A 488 4.30 -8.03 27.53
CA PRO A 488 3.00 -8.67 27.75
C PRO A 488 2.91 -10.12 27.21
N LEU A 489 3.68 -10.44 26.16
CA LEU A 489 3.78 -11.81 25.65
C LEU A 489 4.65 -12.68 26.55
N VAL A 490 5.76 -12.16 27.07
CA VAL A 490 6.62 -12.88 28.02
C VAL A 490 5.83 -13.27 29.27
N LEU A 491 5.15 -12.30 29.91
CA LEU A 491 4.30 -12.59 31.08
C LEU A 491 3.15 -13.55 30.73
N GLY A 492 2.52 -13.37 29.57
CA GLY A 492 1.44 -14.26 29.10
C GLY A 492 1.88 -15.71 28.86
N LEU A 493 3.05 -15.91 28.23
CA LEU A 493 3.60 -17.24 27.94
C LEU A 493 4.06 -17.96 29.22
N LEU A 494 4.72 -17.26 30.14
CA LEU A 494 5.18 -17.84 31.41
C LEU A 494 4.00 -18.21 32.32
N VAL A 495 3.09 -17.25 32.57
CA VAL A 495 2.03 -17.41 33.59
C VAL A 495 0.85 -18.23 33.09
N ARG A 496 0.46 -18.06 31.81
CA ARG A 496 -0.76 -18.69 31.23
C ARG A 496 -0.46 -19.73 30.15
N GLY A 497 0.64 -19.59 29.42
CA GLY A 497 1.12 -20.59 28.47
C GLY A 497 1.85 -21.75 29.14
N GLY A 498 2.44 -21.52 30.31
CA GLY A 498 3.25 -22.50 31.03
C GLY A 498 4.66 -22.71 30.47
N ALA A 499 5.16 -21.80 29.62
CA ALA A 499 6.49 -21.91 29.02
C ALA A 499 7.61 -21.91 30.06
N ASP A 500 8.68 -22.66 29.77
CA ASP A 500 9.83 -22.85 30.65
C ASP A 500 10.92 -21.77 30.39
N PRO A 501 11.27 -20.94 31.40
CA PRO A 501 12.30 -19.91 31.27
C PRO A 501 13.74 -20.44 31.32
N THR A 502 13.96 -21.71 31.64
CA THR A 502 15.30 -22.33 31.79
C THR A 502 15.88 -22.87 30.48
N ILE A 503 15.01 -23.23 29.51
CA ILE A 503 15.42 -23.75 28.19
C ILE A 503 16.32 -22.73 27.50
N ARG A 504 17.47 -23.16 26.98
CA ARG A 504 18.44 -22.31 26.29
C ARG A 504 18.28 -22.40 24.77
N ASN A 505 18.64 -21.32 24.07
CA ASN A 505 18.76 -21.33 22.61
C ASN A 505 20.08 -21.99 22.15
N ASN A 506 20.28 -22.08 20.83
CA ASN A 506 21.48 -22.68 20.25
C ASN A 506 22.76 -21.84 20.48
N ASP A 507 22.63 -20.58 20.90
CA ASP A 507 23.76 -19.75 21.38
C ASP A 507 24.07 -19.98 22.88
N GLY A 508 23.38 -20.91 23.55
CA GLY A 508 23.53 -21.20 24.98
C GLY A 508 22.88 -20.19 25.94
N LYS A 509 22.01 -19.31 25.45
CA LYS A 509 21.38 -18.21 26.21
C LYS A 509 19.96 -18.55 26.63
N THR A 510 19.53 -18.09 27.81
CA THR A 510 18.13 -18.19 28.24
C THR A 510 17.27 -17.10 27.58
N PRO A 511 15.92 -17.22 27.56
CA PRO A 511 15.04 -16.15 27.08
C PRO A 511 15.25 -14.82 27.82
N PHE A 512 15.57 -14.85 29.11
CA PHE A 512 15.87 -13.64 29.88
C PHE A 512 17.13 -12.92 29.37
N GLU A 513 18.15 -13.66 28.91
CA GLU A 513 19.37 -13.07 28.34
C GLU A 513 19.16 -12.48 26.94
N LEU A 514 18.07 -12.82 26.25
CA LEU A 514 17.68 -12.19 24.98
C LEU A 514 16.84 -10.92 25.16
N ALA A 515 16.30 -10.66 26.36
CA ALA A 515 15.52 -9.46 26.65
C ALA A 515 16.44 -8.24 26.87
N GLY A 516 16.46 -7.32 25.90
CA GLY A 516 17.23 -6.08 25.99
C GLY A 516 16.56 -5.01 26.85
N GLU A 517 15.24 -4.87 26.73
CA GLU A 517 14.46 -3.82 27.39
C GLU A 517 14.13 -4.13 28.84
N ARG A 518 14.22 -3.10 29.70
CA ARG A 518 13.99 -3.24 31.14
C ARG A 518 12.60 -3.78 31.47
N SER A 519 11.55 -3.27 30.83
CA SER A 519 10.17 -3.72 31.04
C SER A 519 9.95 -5.20 30.70
N THR A 520 10.68 -5.73 29.72
CA THR A 520 10.64 -7.16 29.38
C THR A 520 11.39 -8.00 30.40
N ARG A 521 12.53 -7.50 30.91
CA ARG A 521 13.29 -8.15 31.99
C ARG A 521 12.52 -8.15 33.31
N ASP A 522 11.86 -7.04 33.66
CA ASP A 522 11.01 -6.97 34.84
C ASP A 522 9.74 -7.83 34.69
N ALA A 523 9.22 -8.07 33.46
CA ALA A 523 8.14 -9.04 33.24
C ALA A 523 8.50 -10.50 33.59
N PHE A 524 9.76 -10.93 33.39
CA PHE A 524 10.24 -12.22 33.92
C PHE A 524 10.25 -12.25 35.46
N ARG A 525 10.55 -11.12 36.10
CA ARG A 525 10.60 -10.99 37.57
C ARG A 525 9.20 -10.91 38.21
N VAL A 526 8.23 -10.37 37.48
CA VAL A 526 6.80 -10.46 37.79
C VAL A 526 6.32 -11.91 37.63
N ALA A 527 6.74 -12.62 36.58
CA ALA A 527 6.45 -14.05 36.44
C ALA A 527 7.06 -14.88 37.60
N ARG A 528 8.29 -14.58 38.05
CA ARG A 528 8.89 -15.18 39.28
C ARG A 528 8.04 -14.92 40.52
N SER A 529 7.42 -13.73 40.63
CA SER A 529 6.49 -13.39 41.72
C SER A 529 5.11 -14.05 41.60
N GLU A 530 4.55 -14.20 40.40
CA GLU A 530 3.20 -14.76 40.18
C GLU A 530 3.19 -16.30 40.16
N LEU A 531 4.30 -16.94 39.80
CA LEU A 531 4.44 -18.41 39.74
C LEU A 531 5.10 -19.03 40.98
N GLY A 532 5.75 -18.21 41.82
CA GLY A 532 6.52 -18.67 42.97
C GLY A 532 7.90 -19.24 42.61
N GLU A 533 8.77 -19.31 43.62
CA GLU A 533 10.16 -19.74 43.43
C GLU A 533 10.33 -21.25 43.25
N SER A 534 9.32 -22.05 43.61
CA SER A 534 9.34 -23.51 43.52
C SER A 534 8.96 -24.07 42.14
N LYS A 535 8.39 -23.27 41.23
CA LYS A 535 7.91 -23.77 39.93
C LYS A 535 9.01 -23.99 38.89
N TRP A 536 10.04 -23.16 38.90
CA TRP A 536 11.14 -23.19 37.93
C TRP A 536 12.46 -22.87 38.63
N SER A 537 13.59 -23.37 38.13
CA SER A 537 14.92 -22.91 38.57
C SER A 537 15.21 -21.52 38.00
N TRP A 538 14.69 -20.49 38.68
CA TRP A 538 14.79 -19.10 38.24
C TRP A 538 16.23 -18.60 38.12
N ASP A 539 17.15 -19.18 38.89
CA ASP A 539 18.56 -18.82 38.88
C ASP A 539 19.31 -19.48 37.70
N ASP A 540 18.92 -20.70 37.27
CA ASP A 540 19.38 -21.30 36.00
C ASP A 540 18.84 -20.56 34.76
N ALA A 541 17.62 -20.03 34.87
CA ALA A 541 17.04 -19.09 33.91
C ALA A 541 17.72 -17.70 33.93
N LYS A 542 18.57 -17.43 34.94
CA LYS A 542 19.27 -16.16 35.22
C LYS A 542 18.34 -14.98 35.50
N VAL A 543 17.12 -15.24 35.95
CA VAL A 543 16.11 -14.21 36.27
C VAL A 543 16.37 -13.64 37.67
N PRO A 544 16.66 -12.34 37.82
CA PRO A 544 16.93 -11.71 39.13
C PRO A 544 15.77 -11.86 40.13
N PRO A 545 15.98 -11.52 41.42
CA PRO A 545 14.98 -11.62 42.47
C PRO A 545 13.63 -11.02 42.07
N ALA A 546 12.55 -11.66 42.53
CA ALA A 546 11.17 -11.33 42.19
C ALA A 546 10.85 -9.82 42.31
N MET A 547 9.84 -9.38 41.55
CA MET A 547 9.30 -8.03 41.61
C MET A 547 7.78 -8.14 41.53
N THR A 548 7.05 -7.44 42.40
CA THR A 548 5.59 -7.46 42.30
C THR A 548 5.14 -6.68 41.07
N LYS A 549 4.02 -7.09 40.47
CA LYS A 549 3.45 -6.42 39.30
C LYS A 549 3.24 -4.90 39.52
N ALA A 550 2.75 -4.53 40.71
CA ALA A 550 2.52 -3.13 41.06
C ALA A 550 3.81 -2.30 41.19
N GLU A 551 4.97 -2.91 41.48
CA GLU A 551 6.27 -2.23 41.45
C GLU A 551 6.79 -2.07 40.03
N ALA A 552 6.62 -3.10 39.20
CA ALA A 552 6.96 -3.03 37.78
C ALA A 552 6.14 -1.95 37.07
N ASP A 553 4.81 -1.95 37.23
CA ASP A 553 3.92 -0.95 36.62
C ASP A 553 4.29 0.49 37.06
N LYS A 554 4.48 0.74 38.37
CA LYS A 554 4.92 2.05 38.90
C LYS A 554 6.29 2.49 38.36
N ARG A 555 7.21 1.54 38.15
CA ARG A 555 8.53 1.82 37.56
C ARG A 555 8.41 2.22 36.10
N ASP A 556 7.61 1.47 35.35
CA ASP A 556 7.31 1.72 33.94
C ASP A 556 6.63 3.08 33.75
N GLU A 557 5.72 3.47 34.65
CA GLU A 557 5.11 4.80 34.70
C GLU A 557 6.12 5.92 34.97
N ARG A 558 7.01 5.74 35.96
CA ARG A 558 8.07 6.74 36.25
C ARG A 558 9.02 6.91 35.08
N GLU A 559 9.48 5.81 34.47
CA GLU A 559 10.41 5.87 33.33
C GLU A 559 9.74 6.48 32.07
N LYS A 560 8.44 6.23 31.85
CA LYS A 560 7.64 6.93 30.83
C LYS A 560 7.50 8.43 31.11
N LYS A 561 7.28 8.81 32.38
CA LYS A 561 7.18 10.23 32.78
C LYS A 561 8.53 10.94 32.58
N GLU A 562 9.62 10.40 33.08
CA GLU A 562 10.96 10.96 32.89
C GLU A 562 11.32 11.11 31.41
N ALA A 563 10.94 10.15 30.56
CA ALA A 563 11.16 10.25 29.11
C ALA A 563 10.30 11.36 28.47
N SER A 564 9.06 11.53 28.91
CA SER A 564 8.17 12.62 28.48
C SER A 564 8.72 13.99 28.89
N ASP A 565 9.17 14.12 30.14
CA ASP A 565 9.73 15.36 30.68
C ASP A 565 11.03 15.74 29.94
N LYS A 566 11.93 14.78 29.70
CA LYS A 566 13.15 14.96 28.90
C LYS A 566 12.87 15.27 27.41
N GLU A 567 11.78 14.77 26.82
CA GLU A 567 11.37 15.20 25.47
C GLU A 567 10.78 16.63 25.48
N ALA A 568 10.03 17.00 26.52
CA ALA A 568 9.49 18.35 26.68
C ALA A 568 10.59 19.40 26.89
N GLU A 569 11.63 19.11 27.68
CA GLU A 569 12.81 19.97 27.84
C GLU A 569 13.55 20.17 26.51
N ARG A 570 13.79 19.09 25.75
CA ARG A 570 14.41 19.17 24.42
C ARG A 570 13.61 20.04 23.45
N ARG A 571 12.28 19.91 23.44
CA ARG A 571 11.39 20.75 22.60
C ARG A 571 11.44 22.21 23.02
N ARG A 572 11.39 22.52 24.32
CA ARG A 572 11.52 23.90 24.83
C ARG A 572 12.84 24.53 24.42
N ALA A 573 13.96 23.80 24.53
CA ALA A 573 15.27 24.28 24.10
C ALA A 573 15.38 24.45 22.57
N GLU A 574 14.70 23.62 21.77
CA GLU A 574 14.62 23.76 20.32
C GLU A 574 13.74 24.96 19.92
N GLU A 575 12.60 25.16 20.58
CA GLU A 575 11.70 26.32 20.41
C GLU A 575 12.37 27.63 20.82
N GLU A 576 13.13 27.65 21.92
CA GLU A 576 13.92 28.80 22.38
C GLU A 576 15.04 29.13 21.39
N ARG A 577 15.79 28.14 20.91
CA ARG A 577 16.80 28.36 19.85
C ARG A 577 16.20 28.90 18.56
N LEU A 578 15.02 28.43 18.15
CA LEU A 578 14.33 28.94 16.96
C LEU A 578 13.83 30.38 17.14
N GLN A 579 13.44 30.78 18.37
CA GLN A 579 13.12 32.18 18.68
C GLN A 579 14.36 33.08 18.66
N VAL A 580 15.52 32.60 19.14
CA VAL A 580 16.76 33.37 19.21
C VAL A 580 17.48 33.48 17.86
N GLU A 581 17.55 32.41 17.06
CA GLU A 581 18.27 32.43 15.78
C GLU A 581 17.45 33.05 14.63
N GLY A 582 16.12 33.01 14.72
CA GLY A 582 15.21 33.57 13.73
C GLY A 582 15.26 32.92 12.33
N PRO A 583 14.41 33.37 11.40
CA PRO A 583 14.48 32.93 10.01
C PRO A 583 15.69 33.56 9.31
N LYS A 584 16.81 32.83 9.24
CA LYS A 584 17.97 33.18 8.39
C LYS A 584 17.61 33.09 6.90
N VAL A 585 16.93 34.11 6.40
CA VAL A 585 16.78 34.37 4.96
C VAL A 585 18.17 34.67 4.41
N SER A 586 18.59 33.95 3.38
CA SER A 586 19.85 34.23 2.68
C SER A 586 19.66 35.45 1.78
N GLU A 587 20.03 36.63 2.29
CA GLU A 587 19.90 37.94 1.65
C GLU A 587 20.67 38.05 0.31
N GLY A 588 20.02 37.61 -0.76
CA GLY A 588 20.50 37.66 -2.13
C GLY A 588 20.41 39.05 -2.75
N ARG A 589 21.23 39.99 -2.25
CA ARG A 589 21.66 41.22 -2.96
C ARG A 589 20.51 42.17 -3.40
N LYS A 590 20.19 43.19 -2.59
CA LYS A 590 19.81 44.51 -3.15
C LYS A 590 20.09 45.73 -2.26
N GLN A 591 20.77 46.71 -2.87
CA GLN A 591 20.76 48.17 -2.68
C GLN A 591 20.87 48.79 -1.27
N LYS A 592 21.77 49.78 -1.14
CA LYS A 592 21.92 50.66 0.04
C LYS A 592 20.64 51.47 0.31
N GLY A 593 20.19 51.47 1.56
CA GLY A 593 19.22 52.40 2.13
C GLY A 593 19.52 52.59 3.63
N ASN A 594 19.30 53.79 4.17
CA ASN A 594 19.74 54.13 5.54
C ASN A 594 18.99 53.33 6.62
N ALA A 595 19.73 52.72 7.55
CA ALA A 595 19.19 51.98 8.68
C ALA A 595 19.45 52.71 10.02
N LEU A 596 18.58 53.65 10.37
CA LEU A 596 18.54 54.31 11.70
C LEU A 596 17.09 54.59 12.15
N ALA A 597 16.34 53.55 12.52
CA ALA A 597 15.00 53.67 13.13
C ALA A 597 14.58 52.39 13.89
N ALA A 598 15.41 51.90 14.81
CA ALA A 598 15.02 50.78 15.67
C ALA A 598 14.25 51.29 16.90
N GLY A 599 12.94 50.99 16.98
CA GLY A 599 12.17 51.10 18.23
C GLY A 599 11.15 52.24 18.33
N LEU A 600 10.08 52.20 17.54
CA LEU A 600 8.80 52.81 17.94
C LEU A 600 7.68 51.76 18.02
N LYS A 601 6.76 51.94 18.97
CA LYS A 601 5.54 51.12 19.08
C LYS A 601 4.60 51.51 17.95
N LYS A 602 4.28 50.57 17.04
CA LYS A 602 3.39 50.79 15.89
C LYS A 602 2.14 51.57 16.28
N THR A 603 1.84 52.62 15.53
CA THR A 603 0.68 53.47 15.72
C THR A 603 -0.63 52.68 15.58
N PRO A 604 -1.76 53.18 16.13
CA PRO A 604 -3.06 52.56 15.92
C PRO A 604 -3.50 52.49 14.45
N GLN A 605 -2.88 53.26 13.56
CA GLN A 605 -3.16 53.27 12.12
C GLN A 605 -2.35 52.17 11.39
N GLU A 606 -1.04 52.08 11.61
CA GLU A 606 -0.20 50.99 11.06
C GLU A 606 -0.67 49.59 11.51
N ARG A 607 -1.36 49.51 12.66
CA ARG A 607 -2.04 48.27 13.09
C ARG A 607 -3.24 47.91 12.22
N ARG A 608 -4.09 48.87 11.83
CA ARG A 608 -5.23 48.65 10.93
C ARG A 608 -4.76 48.27 9.52
N GLU A 609 -3.76 48.98 9.01
CA GLU A 609 -3.12 48.70 7.71
C GLU A 609 -2.35 47.36 7.67
N ALA A 610 -2.13 46.72 8.83
CA ALA A 610 -1.64 45.35 8.94
C ALA A 610 -2.79 44.33 9.06
N GLU A 611 -3.84 44.62 9.85
CA GLU A 611 -5.05 43.80 9.96
C GLU A 611 -5.78 43.62 8.62
N GLU A 612 -5.79 44.67 7.78
CA GLU A 612 -6.48 44.67 6.48
C GLU A 612 -5.61 44.09 5.34
N ARG A 613 -4.36 43.72 5.61
CA ARG A 613 -3.36 43.30 4.61
C ARG A 613 -3.47 41.80 4.28
N GLY A 614 -4.35 41.49 3.33
CA GLY A 614 -4.60 40.12 2.85
C GLY A 614 -6.10 39.79 2.68
N LEU A 615 -6.99 40.68 3.14
CA LEU A 615 -8.44 40.54 2.98
C LEU A 615 -8.92 41.11 1.63
N THR A 616 -9.96 40.49 1.07
CA THR A 616 -10.64 40.95 -0.15
C THR A 616 -11.40 42.28 0.09
N PRO A 617 -11.69 43.07 -0.97
CA PRO A 617 -12.35 44.38 -0.81
C PRO A 617 -13.70 44.32 -0.08
N GLU A 618 -14.51 43.30 -0.34
CA GLU A 618 -15.81 43.11 0.32
C GLU A 618 -15.66 42.78 1.81
N MET A 619 -14.70 41.91 2.16
CA MET A 619 -14.42 41.58 3.56
C MET A 619 -13.90 42.81 4.33
N ARG A 620 -13.08 43.67 3.70
CA ARG A 620 -12.68 44.95 4.29
C ARG A 620 -13.86 45.86 4.56
N MET A 621 -14.76 46.06 3.60
CA MET A 621 -15.98 46.89 3.80
C MET A 621 -16.91 46.31 4.88
N ARG A 622 -17.03 44.98 4.97
CA ARG A 622 -17.81 44.31 6.03
C ARG A 622 -17.20 44.56 7.40
N LEU A 623 -15.88 44.42 7.53
CA LEU A 623 -15.14 44.63 8.78
C LEU A 623 -15.20 46.11 9.20
N GLU A 624 -15.03 47.05 8.27
CA GLU A 624 -15.28 48.49 8.51
C GLU A 624 -16.70 48.78 9.00
N ARG A 625 -17.73 48.19 8.37
CA ARG A 625 -19.14 48.39 8.75
C ARG A 625 -19.41 47.87 10.17
N GLU A 626 -18.87 46.71 10.53
CA GLU A 626 -18.94 46.18 11.90
C GLU A 626 -18.18 47.08 12.90
N ARG A 627 -17.00 47.58 12.53
CA ARG A 627 -16.19 48.49 13.37
C ARG A 627 -16.91 49.82 13.63
N ARG A 628 -17.61 50.37 12.62
CA ARG A 628 -18.46 51.57 12.76
C ARG A 628 -19.69 51.31 13.62
N ALA A 629 -20.36 50.15 13.46
CA ALA A 629 -21.50 49.77 14.30
C ALA A 629 -21.11 49.66 15.79
N ARG A 630 -20.07 48.89 16.11
CA ARG A 630 -19.57 48.71 17.48
C ARG A 630 -19.10 50.03 18.13
N ALA A 631 -18.54 50.94 17.34
CA ALA A 631 -18.17 52.29 17.82
C ALA A 631 -19.39 53.22 18.03
N ALA A 632 -20.50 53.00 17.33
CA ALA A 632 -21.76 53.71 17.58
C ALA A 632 -22.46 53.16 18.83
N GLU A 633 -22.48 51.84 19.02
CA GLU A 633 -22.94 51.18 20.25
C GLU A 633 -22.17 51.65 21.49
N GLU A 634 -20.83 51.74 21.41
CA GLU A 634 -20.00 52.23 22.53
C GLU A 634 -20.28 53.71 22.85
N ARG A 635 -20.59 54.53 21.86
CA ARG A 635 -21.01 55.93 22.06
C ARG A 635 -22.39 56.02 22.72
N LEU A 636 -23.38 55.25 22.25
CA LEU A 636 -24.71 55.18 22.84
C LEU A 636 -24.64 54.69 24.30
N ARG A 637 -23.86 53.64 24.56
CA ARG A 637 -23.61 53.10 25.90
C ARG A 637 -22.93 54.12 26.83
N ARG A 638 -22.04 54.97 26.31
CA ARG A 638 -21.45 56.08 27.08
C ARG A 638 -22.43 57.23 27.35
N MET A 639 -23.40 57.50 26.47
CA MET A 639 -24.47 58.47 26.74
C MET A 639 -25.46 57.94 27.79
N GLN A 640 -25.78 56.65 27.77
CA GLN A 640 -26.67 56.02 28.75
C GLN A 640 -26.04 55.82 30.14
N GLY A 641 -24.70 55.85 30.25
CA GLY A 641 -23.96 55.70 31.50
C GLY A 641 -23.47 57.01 32.14
N GLY A 642 -24.11 58.14 31.81
CA GLY A 642 -23.67 59.49 32.21
C GLY A 642 -24.80 60.42 32.67
N GLY A 643 -25.86 59.85 33.25
CA GLY A 643 -26.96 60.57 33.93
C GLY A 643 -27.02 60.19 35.40
#